data_AF-A0A9P8YL17-F1
#
_entry.id   AF-A0A9P8YL17-F1
#
_cell.length_a   1.000
_cell.length_b   1.000
_cell.length_c   1.000
_cell.angle_alpha   90.00
_cell.angle_beta   90.00
_cell.angle_gamma   90.00
#
_symmetry.space_group_name_H-M   'P 1'
#
loop_
_entity.id
_entity.type
_entity.pdbx_description
1 polymer ?
#
loop_
_entity_poly.entity_id
_entity_poly.type
_entity_poly.pdbx_seq_one_letter_code
_entity_poly.pdbx_strand_id
1 'polypeptide(L)'
;MAHYGGYNQDYPQSPSSPGPNAPLQGGHNVYYQQTPTPGHEAGGHPYTPPYGNSSAHLAGENASGAALAPGQNYGAGASAPSSRAAAHFERNKKGTSKWIKIGIPVLLLVIAAAVVAGVLVSRNKNKNSDNTTSSSSGSNGSNGSSSGANPSAGTPTGSGSSAGDGRFFSGVDAFFNPIYPKDDNPTLFAAPSFSSSGSSTDAAWGKDSFTPASPSVTGVRPDRPRIIAPKYKWDQLDDLITKDPYLKAVDAQIMKNATAYKALPRVKYNYDGDSGILDVSREKKMRIKAYAYAYRRTGSTEWLDAAWKELDHAMGTAADSDWGPECPPPDLWYSTHFLDTAEMTAAFAIAYDWMYDGWSDTQRGRIRDAIVNHGLAFFFDGKSNWWKKDSTTGNWNCVCNGGITMGALAIAGDDTSDIVERVLSETITNAVSTCVMAPTSDGTWRESPNYWYFGTTGHAELTSAMMTATGSDHGLLNTNTNLQKTGLFHVYVTGMTSLFNYADHGPNKFSTTANSMLFYGSAFNQPLYTLFQRDRFDATEPWTMFWYDPAVRGAWWNGLALDHYFNDPSTQWVSMRSSWTDNAGTFLAFKSSGLHKYQTHGDLDCGDFVFDAMGERWFGELGSGDYLAPGYFAAGEPANSTRWTYYRKRTEGQNTIVLGEANQNVDNAQPTVKFESTGEKQGSNPTLTLDPGSTAYVVTDMSTAYDGGATVKRGVRLFNGRKQVLIQDEIDSAGQSILWRAHTNATVDPSGTTATPQGASFTAPKLHTTDQENPGVTVLMIALEAGQHTIQVLFAPEWSDGSKFDAPPSVPLDNWTLDSH
;
A
#
# COMPACT_ATOMS: atom_id res chain seq x y z
N MET A 1 -0.71 0.91 48.32
CA MET A 1 -1.25 2.04 49.09
C MET A 1 -0.90 3.33 48.36
N ALA A 2 -1.87 3.91 47.66
CA ALA A 2 -2.07 5.34 47.40
C ALA A 2 -3.23 5.46 46.41
N HIS A 3 -4.38 5.91 46.92
CA HIS A 3 -5.64 6.15 46.21
C HIS A 3 -5.61 7.48 45.45
N TYR A 4 -6.24 7.53 44.28
CA TYR A 4 -7.05 8.65 43.76
C TYR A 4 -8.01 8.00 42.74
N GLY A 5 -9.34 8.15 42.75
CA GLY A 5 -10.20 9.21 43.26
C GLY A 5 -11.07 9.65 42.09
N GLY A 6 -12.28 9.11 41.97
CA GLY A 6 -13.18 9.35 40.83
C GLY A 6 -13.88 10.71 40.88
N TYR A 7 -14.36 11.16 39.71
CA TYR A 7 -15.44 12.13 39.58
C TYR A 7 -16.34 11.76 38.40
N ASN A 8 -17.62 11.64 38.72
CA ASN A 8 -18.77 11.55 37.83
C ASN A 8 -19.39 12.96 37.79
N GLN A 9 -19.84 13.46 36.64
CA GLN A 9 -21.12 14.21 36.49
C GLN A 9 -21.40 14.65 35.05
N ASP A 10 -22.51 14.10 34.52
CA ASP A 10 -23.64 14.73 33.84
C ASP A 10 -23.47 15.56 32.55
N TYR A 11 -23.88 14.92 31.45
CA TYR A 11 -24.33 15.51 30.18
C TYR A 11 -25.77 16.03 30.26
N PRO A 12 -26.11 17.15 29.59
CA PRO A 12 -27.46 17.40 29.12
C PRO A 12 -27.60 17.30 27.59
N GLN A 13 -28.84 17.03 27.20
CA GLN A 13 -29.33 16.48 25.93
C GLN A 13 -29.40 17.44 24.73
N SER A 14 -29.42 16.84 23.53
CA SER A 14 -29.79 17.45 22.23
C SER A 14 -31.20 18.05 22.17
N PRO A 15 -31.46 18.85 21.12
CA PRO A 15 -32.71 18.71 20.37
C PRO A 15 -32.50 18.62 18.84
N SER A 16 -33.60 18.26 18.17
CA SER A 16 -33.71 17.51 16.91
C SER A 16 -34.22 18.29 15.68
N SER A 17 -33.80 17.83 14.47
CA SER A 17 -34.50 17.87 13.13
C SER A 17 -34.64 19.22 12.38
N PRO A 18 -34.98 19.29 11.05
CA PRO A 18 -35.13 18.28 9.97
C PRO A 18 -34.43 18.59 8.60
N GLY A 19 -34.35 17.62 7.68
CA GLY A 19 -33.85 17.76 6.28
C GLY A 19 -34.93 18.04 5.21
N PRO A 20 -34.54 18.20 3.91
CA PRO A 20 -35.13 17.37 2.83
C PRO A 20 -34.27 17.06 1.56
N ASN A 21 -34.29 15.78 1.13
CA ASN A 21 -34.42 15.11 -0.19
C ASN A 21 -33.71 15.48 -1.55
N ALA A 22 -33.14 14.40 -2.15
CA ALA A 22 -33.05 13.93 -3.57
C ALA A 22 -31.78 14.23 -4.42
N PRO A 23 -31.42 13.44 -5.48
CA PRO A 23 -31.66 12.02 -5.83
C PRO A 23 -30.36 11.20 -6.17
N LEU A 24 -30.46 9.86 -6.21
CA LEU A 24 -29.39 8.89 -6.48
C LEU A 24 -29.31 8.48 -7.98
N GLN A 25 -28.09 8.41 -8.54
CA GLN A 25 -27.77 7.69 -9.79
C GLN A 25 -26.66 6.67 -9.51
N GLY A 26 -26.89 5.41 -9.88
CA GLY A 26 -25.96 4.30 -9.70
C GLY A 26 -25.01 4.10 -10.89
N GLY A 27 -23.75 3.79 -10.59
CA GLY A 27 -22.73 3.32 -11.52
C GLY A 27 -21.89 2.24 -10.83
N HIS A 28 -21.76 1.08 -11.48
CA HIS A 28 -21.00 -0.07 -11.00
C HIS A 28 -19.49 0.11 -11.29
N ASN A 29 -18.63 -0.05 -10.30
CA ASN A 29 -17.17 -0.17 -10.44
C ASN A 29 -16.64 -1.27 -9.50
N VAL A 30 -15.64 -2.02 -9.98
CA VAL A 30 -14.97 -3.14 -9.31
C VAL A 30 -13.86 -2.57 -8.41
N TYR A 31 -13.86 -2.94 -7.12
CA TYR A 31 -13.09 -2.27 -6.05
C TYR A 31 -11.74 -2.93 -5.72
N TYR A 32 -10.68 -2.13 -5.72
CA TYR A 32 -9.61 -2.15 -4.71
C TYR A 32 -9.67 -0.79 -3.99
N GLN A 33 -10.27 -0.74 -2.81
CA GLN A 33 -10.16 0.26 -1.72
C GLN A 33 -11.41 0.19 -0.84
N GLN A 34 -11.22 0.06 0.48
CA GLN A 34 -12.24 0.31 1.49
C GLN A 34 -12.34 1.83 1.72
N THR A 35 -13.51 2.39 1.47
CA THR A 35 -13.94 3.69 2.02
C THR A 35 -14.96 3.43 3.13
N PRO A 36 -14.90 4.13 4.29
CA PRO A 36 -15.91 4.02 5.32
C PRO A 36 -17.18 4.79 4.91
N THR A 37 -18.35 4.25 5.22
CA THR A 37 -19.63 5.00 5.22
C THR A 37 -20.33 4.85 6.57
N PRO A 38 -20.97 5.92 7.11
CA PRO A 38 -21.58 5.91 8.44
C PRO A 38 -22.92 5.16 8.45
N GLY A 39 -23.26 4.55 9.59
CA GLY A 39 -24.27 3.50 9.70
C GLY A 39 -25.77 3.87 9.86
N HIS A 40 -26.51 2.77 10.07
CA HIS A 40 -27.89 2.54 10.54
C HIS A 40 -29.08 2.33 9.57
N GLU A 41 -29.48 1.05 9.52
CA GLU A 41 -30.81 0.38 9.49
C GLU A 41 -31.98 0.90 8.63
N ALA A 42 -32.46 0.06 7.68
CA ALA A 42 -33.70 -0.73 7.80
C ALA A 42 -34.24 -1.23 6.44
N GLY A 43 -34.68 -2.49 6.37
CA GLY A 43 -35.67 -2.98 5.40
C GLY A 43 -35.18 -3.98 4.35
N GLY A 44 -35.52 -5.26 4.54
CA GLY A 44 -35.14 -6.36 3.64
C GLY A 44 -36.02 -6.54 2.39
N HIS A 45 -35.44 -7.20 1.37
CA HIS A 45 -35.96 -8.37 0.64
C HIS A 45 -35.07 -8.64 -0.61
N PRO A 46 -35.00 -9.89 -1.11
CA PRO A 46 -33.83 -10.42 -1.81
C PRO A 46 -33.85 -10.12 -3.31
N TYR A 47 -32.67 -9.81 -3.88
CA TYR A 47 -32.46 -9.76 -5.33
C TYR A 47 -31.51 -10.87 -5.74
N THR A 48 -32.00 -11.83 -6.53
CA THR A 48 -31.23 -12.86 -7.22
C THR A 48 -30.79 -12.33 -8.58
N PRO A 49 -29.49 -12.31 -8.92
CA PRO A 49 -29.04 -12.04 -10.29
C PRO A 49 -29.02 -13.32 -11.15
N PRO A 50 -29.16 -13.20 -12.49
CA PRO A 50 -29.48 -14.31 -13.38
C PRO A 50 -28.25 -14.82 -14.12
N TYR A 51 -28.05 -16.14 -14.21
CA TYR A 51 -27.33 -16.75 -15.33
C TYR A 51 -28.05 -17.98 -15.85
N GLY A 52 -28.16 -18.03 -17.18
CA GLY A 52 -28.98 -18.95 -17.94
C GLY A 52 -28.50 -20.39 -17.84
N ASN A 53 -29.41 -21.24 -17.37
CA ASN A 53 -29.35 -22.68 -17.51
C ASN A 53 -29.49 -23.06 -18.99
N SER A 54 -28.58 -23.92 -19.45
CA SER A 54 -28.92 -24.98 -20.40
C SER A 54 -28.92 -26.29 -19.62
N SER A 55 -30.10 -26.84 -19.37
CA SER A 55 -30.29 -28.15 -18.76
C SER A 55 -31.31 -28.92 -19.59
N ALA A 56 -30.96 -30.13 -20.02
CA ALA A 56 -31.92 -31.11 -20.52
C ALA A 56 -32.13 -32.18 -19.45
N HIS A 57 -33.40 -32.35 -19.06
CA HIS A 57 -34.10 -33.54 -18.51
C HIS A 57 -33.41 -34.38 -17.42
N LEU A 58 -34.05 -34.69 -16.27
CA LEU A 58 -35.22 -35.57 -16.13
C LEU A 58 -35.92 -35.40 -14.76
N ALA A 59 -37.18 -35.83 -14.71
CA ALA A 59 -38.14 -35.72 -13.61
C ALA A 59 -38.24 -36.98 -12.73
N GLY A 60 -38.91 -36.85 -11.58
CA GLY A 60 -39.52 -37.94 -10.78
C GLY A 60 -39.18 -37.86 -9.29
N GLU A 61 -40.00 -37.22 -8.45
CA GLU A 61 -41.06 -37.83 -7.60
C GLU A 61 -40.54 -38.73 -6.45
N ASN A 62 -40.64 -38.30 -5.18
CA ASN A 62 -41.70 -38.68 -4.23
C ASN A 62 -41.40 -38.40 -2.73
N ALA A 63 -42.49 -38.10 -1.99
CA ALA A 63 -42.79 -38.39 -0.56
C ALA A 63 -41.91 -37.78 0.56
N SER A 64 -42.37 -36.77 1.33
CA SER A 64 -43.37 -36.75 2.43
C SER A 64 -42.89 -37.32 3.78
N GLY A 65 -42.92 -36.48 4.83
CA GLY A 65 -42.83 -36.94 6.23
C GLY A 65 -42.59 -35.81 7.24
N ALA A 66 -43.68 -35.22 7.75
CA ALA A 66 -43.68 -34.28 8.87
C ALA A 66 -43.87 -35.02 10.21
N ALA A 67 -43.35 -34.45 11.30
CA ALA A 67 -43.90 -34.43 12.68
C ALA A 67 -42.78 -34.18 13.71
N LEU A 68 -42.96 -33.62 14.91
CA LEU A 68 -44.00 -32.86 15.63
C LEU A 68 -43.34 -32.44 16.96
N ALA A 69 -43.75 -31.31 17.54
CA ALA A 69 -43.49 -30.94 18.93
C ALA A 69 -44.81 -30.93 19.73
N PRO A 70 -44.83 -31.26 21.03
CA PRO A 70 -45.95 -30.96 21.95
C PRO A 70 -45.52 -29.88 22.97
N GLY A 71 -46.37 -29.12 23.68
CA GLY A 71 -47.81 -29.05 23.86
C GLY A 71 -48.10 -28.06 25.03
N GLN A 72 -48.94 -27.04 24.81
CA GLN A 72 -50.24 -26.76 25.47
C GLN A 72 -50.32 -26.39 26.96
N ASN A 73 -51.01 -25.27 27.24
CA ASN A 73 -52.18 -25.07 28.14
C ASN A 73 -52.47 -23.55 28.33
N TYR A 74 -53.68 -22.96 28.47
CA TYR A 74 -55.05 -23.38 28.87
C TYR A 74 -56.11 -22.33 28.39
N GLY A 75 -57.34 -22.81 28.08
CA GLY A 75 -58.68 -22.20 28.33
C GLY A 75 -59.12 -20.92 27.57
N ALA A 76 -60.39 -20.63 27.29
CA ALA A 76 -61.70 -21.28 27.38
C ALA A 76 -62.72 -20.33 26.70
N GLY A 77 -63.85 -20.82 26.14
CA GLY A 77 -65.06 -20.01 25.92
C GLY A 77 -65.71 -20.07 24.52
N ALA A 78 -66.90 -20.68 24.47
CA ALA A 78 -67.88 -20.74 23.37
C ALA A 78 -68.40 -19.32 22.97
N SER A 79 -69.10 -19.03 21.85
CA SER A 79 -69.99 -19.80 20.96
C SER A 79 -70.31 -18.97 19.69
N ALA A 80 -70.34 -19.65 18.54
CA ALA A 80 -71.00 -19.50 17.22
C ALA A 80 -72.23 -18.55 17.04
N PRO A 81 -72.82 -18.39 15.82
CA PRO A 81 -72.32 -18.39 14.42
C PRO A 81 -73.04 -17.40 13.45
N SER A 82 -72.70 -17.47 12.15
CA SER A 82 -73.57 -17.39 10.94
C SER A 82 -73.13 -16.35 9.90
N SER A 83 -72.61 -16.81 8.75
CA SER A 83 -73.28 -16.90 7.43
C SER A 83 -73.21 -15.57 6.64
N ARG A 84 -72.92 -15.47 5.34
CA ARG A 84 -73.05 -16.39 4.21
C ARG A 84 -72.26 -15.78 3.01
N ALA A 85 -71.67 -16.65 2.19
CA ALA A 85 -71.54 -16.69 0.70
C ALA A 85 -71.80 -15.40 -0.12
N ALA A 86 -71.27 -15.16 -1.32
CA ALA A 86 -70.27 -15.73 -2.23
C ALA A 86 -70.36 -14.84 -3.49
N ALA A 87 -69.28 -14.61 -4.25
CA ALA A 87 -69.34 -14.43 -5.71
C ALA A 87 -67.94 -14.28 -6.33
N HIS A 88 -67.76 -14.98 -7.45
CA HIS A 88 -66.59 -15.07 -8.31
C HIS A 88 -66.12 -13.73 -8.91
N PHE A 89 -64.80 -13.61 -9.13
CA PHE A 89 -64.26 -12.82 -10.24
C PHE A 89 -63.08 -13.56 -10.91
N GLU A 90 -63.22 -13.80 -12.21
CA GLU A 90 -62.21 -14.34 -13.12
C GLU A 90 -60.99 -13.42 -13.22
N ARG A 91 -59.77 -13.98 -13.24
CA ARG A 91 -58.53 -13.23 -13.50
C ARG A 91 -58.17 -13.28 -14.99
N ASN A 92 -58.30 -12.13 -15.64
CA ASN A 92 -57.85 -11.88 -17.02
C ASN A 92 -56.32 -12.06 -17.17
N LYS A 93 -55.90 -12.82 -18.20
CA LYS A 93 -54.51 -12.88 -18.68
C LYS A 93 -54.16 -11.59 -19.43
N LYS A 94 -53.14 -10.84 -18.97
CA LYS A 94 -52.60 -9.68 -19.69
C LYS A 94 -51.65 -10.14 -20.80
N GLY A 95 -51.86 -9.63 -22.02
CA GLY A 95 -50.96 -9.83 -23.17
C GLY A 95 -49.70 -8.96 -23.11
N THR A 96 -48.60 -9.46 -23.66
CA THR A 96 -47.28 -8.82 -23.67
C THR A 96 -47.19 -7.62 -24.62
N SER A 97 -46.49 -6.57 -24.18
CA SER A 97 -46.38 -5.26 -24.85
C SER A 97 -45.70 -5.34 -26.22
N LYS A 98 -46.23 -4.58 -27.19
CA LYS A 98 -45.68 -4.43 -28.55
C LYS A 98 -44.27 -3.83 -28.57
N TRP A 99 -43.86 -3.11 -27.52
CA TRP A 99 -42.49 -2.60 -27.37
C TRP A 99 -41.45 -3.73 -27.30
N ILE A 100 -41.78 -4.81 -26.59
CA ILE A 100 -40.89 -5.98 -26.48
C ILE A 100 -40.80 -6.71 -27.82
N LYS A 101 -41.93 -6.80 -28.55
CA LYS A 101 -41.99 -7.53 -29.82
C LYS A 101 -41.39 -6.79 -31.01
N ILE A 102 -41.38 -5.45 -30.99
CA ILE A 102 -41.03 -4.64 -32.17
C ILE A 102 -39.94 -3.61 -31.86
N GLY A 103 -39.96 -3.00 -30.68
CA GLY A 103 -39.00 -1.95 -30.31
C GLY A 103 -37.57 -2.46 -30.15
N ILE A 104 -37.39 -3.58 -29.44
CA ILE A 104 -36.07 -4.17 -29.21
C ILE A 104 -35.39 -4.61 -30.53
N PRO A 105 -36.07 -5.36 -31.44
CA PRO A 105 -35.46 -5.71 -32.72
C PRO A 105 -35.08 -4.51 -33.59
N VAL A 106 -35.90 -3.45 -33.62
CA VAL A 106 -35.61 -2.25 -34.41
C VAL A 106 -34.41 -1.49 -33.86
N LEU A 107 -34.28 -1.38 -32.53
CA LEU A 107 -33.14 -0.74 -31.90
C LEU A 107 -31.81 -1.46 -32.22
N LEU A 108 -31.83 -2.79 -32.22
CA LEU A 108 -30.66 -3.59 -32.59
C LEU A 108 -30.26 -3.40 -34.06
N LEU A 109 -31.22 -3.25 -34.97
CA LEU A 109 -30.94 -2.95 -36.39
C LEU A 109 -30.33 -1.57 -36.59
N VAL A 110 -30.76 -0.56 -35.82
CA VAL A 110 -30.20 0.80 -35.88
C VAL A 110 -28.75 0.81 -35.39
N ILE A 111 -28.45 0.09 -34.30
CA ILE A 111 -27.09 -0.04 -33.78
C ILE A 111 -26.18 -0.74 -34.80
N ALA A 112 -26.65 -1.83 -35.42
CA ALA A 112 -25.89 -2.52 -36.46
C ALA A 112 -25.60 -1.62 -37.67
N ALA A 113 -26.59 -0.82 -38.11
CA ALA A 113 -26.40 0.13 -39.21
C ALA A 113 -25.38 1.23 -38.87
N ALA A 114 -25.36 1.73 -37.63
CA ALA A 114 -24.41 2.74 -37.18
C ALA A 114 -22.96 2.19 -37.14
N VAL A 115 -22.77 0.95 -36.71
CA VAL A 115 -21.45 0.29 -36.70
C VAL A 115 -20.93 0.07 -38.13
N VAL A 116 -21.80 -0.38 -39.05
CA VAL A 116 -21.42 -0.57 -40.46
C VAL A 116 -21.07 0.77 -41.12
N ALA A 117 -21.81 1.84 -40.82
CA ALA A 117 -21.51 3.19 -41.31
C ALA A 117 -20.16 3.71 -40.78
N GLY A 118 -19.85 3.49 -39.50
CA GLY A 118 -18.57 3.88 -38.90
C GLY A 118 -17.36 3.17 -39.54
N VAL A 119 -17.50 1.88 -39.83
CA VAL A 119 -16.43 1.08 -40.45
C VAL A 119 -16.23 1.43 -41.94
N LEU A 120 -17.31 1.76 -42.67
CA LEU A 120 -17.21 2.18 -44.08
C LEU A 120 -16.63 3.59 -44.24
N VAL A 121 -16.87 4.50 -43.30
CA VAL A 121 -16.28 5.86 -43.30
C VAL A 121 -14.79 5.83 -42.95
N SER A 122 -14.36 4.90 -42.08
CA SER A 122 -12.94 4.74 -41.70
C SER A 122 -12.06 4.15 -42.82
N ARG A 123 -12.63 3.34 -43.72
CA ARG A 123 -11.89 2.71 -44.83
C ARG A 123 -11.68 3.59 -46.06
N ASN A 124 -12.32 4.75 -46.15
CA ASN A 124 -12.25 5.63 -47.34
C ASN A 124 -11.29 6.82 -47.21
N LYS A 125 -10.55 6.95 -46.10
CA LYS A 125 -9.51 7.97 -45.92
C LYS A 125 -8.12 7.33 -45.89
N ASN A 126 -7.66 6.84 -47.03
CA ASN A 126 -6.25 6.55 -47.28
C ASN A 126 -5.97 6.58 -48.80
N LYS A 127 -6.06 7.76 -49.41
CA LYS A 127 -5.39 8.09 -50.68
C LYS A 127 -5.06 9.58 -50.78
N ASN A 128 -3.78 9.81 -51.06
CA ASN A 128 -3.12 10.98 -51.63
C ASN A 128 -2.70 12.17 -50.74
N SER A 129 -1.52 12.65 -51.14
CA SER A 129 -0.53 13.50 -50.51
C SER A 129 -0.61 14.96 -50.97
N ASP A 130 0.16 15.76 -50.23
CA ASP A 130 0.89 16.98 -50.62
C ASP A 130 0.31 18.38 -50.31
N ASN A 131 1.15 19.07 -49.52
CA ASN A 131 1.57 20.47 -49.55
C ASN A 131 0.81 21.62 -48.86
N THR A 132 1.62 22.34 -48.05
CA THR A 132 1.69 23.79 -47.80
C THR A 132 0.73 24.51 -46.83
N THR A 133 1.35 25.00 -45.74
CA THR A 133 1.27 26.33 -45.07
C THR A 133 -0.01 26.87 -44.40
N SER A 134 0.18 27.13 -43.08
CA SER A 134 -0.15 28.32 -42.27
C SER A 134 -1.57 28.64 -41.78
N SER A 135 -1.59 28.92 -40.46
CA SER A 135 -2.35 29.92 -39.68
C SER A 135 -3.80 29.66 -39.22
N SER A 136 -3.88 29.43 -37.91
CA SER A 136 -4.70 30.11 -36.87
C SER A 136 -6.24 30.05 -36.86
N SER A 137 -6.70 29.67 -35.66
CA SER A 137 -7.85 30.17 -34.87
C SER A 137 -9.24 29.58 -35.11
N GLY A 138 -9.92 29.25 -33.99
CA GLY A 138 -11.37 29.36 -33.89
C GLY A 138 -12.19 28.18 -33.35
N SER A 139 -12.11 27.95 -32.04
CA SER A 139 -13.24 27.67 -31.10
C SER A 139 -14.22 26.48 -31.25
N ASN A 140 -14.31 25.77 -30.11
CA ASN A 140 -15.49 25.27 -29.37
C ASN A 140 -16.30 24.06 -29.85
N GLY A 141 -16.23 23.01 -29.02
CA GLY A 141 -17.41 22.58 -28.23
C GLY A 141 -17.75 21.10 -28.30
N SER A 142 -17.50 20.34 -27.21
CA SER A 142 -18.57 19.67 -26.45
C SER A 142 -18.04 18.71 -25.37
N ASN A 143 -18.56 18.94 -24.16
CA ASN A 143 -18.53 18.18 -22.91
C ASN A 143 -18.51 16.63 -23.02
N GLY A 144 -17.70 16.02 -22.15
CA GLY A 144 -17.85 14.65 -21.66
C GLY A 144 -17.47 14.59 -20.19
N SER A 145 -18.44 14.22 -19.35
CA SER A 145 -18.44 14.23 -17.88
C SER A 145 -17.34 13.35 -17.26
N SER A 146 -16.54 13.91 -16.35
CA SER A 146 -15.52 13.18 -15.57
C SER A 146 -16.05 12.85 -14.17
N SER A 147 -16.42 11.59 -13.94
CA SER A 147 -16.63 11.03 -12.60
C SER A 147 -15.29 10.64 -11.98
N GLY A 148 -15.13 10.95 -10.69
CA GLY A 148 -13.87 10.98 -9.93
C GLY A 148 -12.98 9.74 -10.06
N ALA A 149 -11.71 10.00 -10.36
CA ALA A 149 -10.63 9.03 -10.36
C ALA A 149 -9.62 9.41 -9.28
N ASN A 150 -9.20 8.40 -8.51
CA ASN A 150 -8.10 8.43 -7.55
C ASN A 150 -6.79 8.81 -8.28
N PRO A 151 -6.15 9.97 -8.03
CA PRO A 151 -5.16 10.50 -8.97
C PRO A 151 -3.69 10.29 -8.56
N SER A 152 -3.35 9.24 -7.79
CA SER A 152 -1.96 8.79 -7.59
C SER A 152 -1.52 7.68 -8.57
N ALA A 153 -2.46 7.07 -9.31
CA ALA A 153 -2.18 5.97 -10.23
C ALA A 153 -2.07 6.46 -11.69
N GLY A 154 -1.00 7.18 -12.02
CA GLY A 154 -0.65 7.48 -13.41
C GLY A 154 0.27 6.40 -13.98
N THR A 155 -0.27 5.35 -14.60
CA THR A 155 0.56 4.35 -15.30
C THR A 155 1.29 5.03 -16.47
N PRO A 156 2.63 4.97 -16.56
CA PRO A 156 3.32 5.27 -17.80
C PRO A 156 3.01 4.12 -18.77
N THR A 157 2.02 4.32 -19.64
CA THR A 157 1.76 3.38 -20.74
C THR A 157 2.85 3.57 -21.80
N GLY A 158 3.96 2.88 -21.61
CA GLY A 158 5.02 2.75 -22.61
C GLY A 158 4.58 1.83 -23.74
N SER A 159 3.77 2.34 -24.67
CA SER A 159 3.59 1.73 -25.99
C SER A 159 4.87 1.99 -26.82
N GLY A 160 5.95 1.27 -26.52
CA GLY A 160 7.22 1.44 -27.21
C GLY A 160 8.36 0.70 -26.52
N SER A 161 8.52 -0.58 -26.83
CA SER A 161 9.72 -1.35 -26.51
C SER A 161 10.86 -0.91 -27.44
N SER A 162 11.70 -0.01 -26.96
CA SER A 162 13.05 0.14 -27.50
C SER A 162 14.01 0.38 -26.35
N ALA A 163 15.11 -0.36 -26.31
CA ALA A 163 16.21 -0.20 -25.35
C ALA A 163 16.78 1.25 -25.27
N GLY A 164 16.35 2.14 -26.17
CA GLY A 164 16.61 3.58 -26.11
C GLY A 164 15.83 4.34 -25.03
N ASP A 165 14.73 3.81 -24.48
CA ASP A 165 13.86 4.54 -23.53
C ASP A 165 14.33 4.48 -22.06
N GLY A 166 15.48 3.85 -21.80
CA GLY A 166 16.02 3.69 -20.45
C GLY A 166 15.18 2.80 -19.53
N ARG A 167 14.16 2.10 -20.04
CA ARG A 167 13.30 1.13 -19.33
C ARG A 167 13.22 -0.18 -20.11
N PHE A 168 13.11 -1.30 -19.39
CA PHE A 168 12.99 -2.62 -20.02
C PHE A 168 11.57 -3.16 -20.09
N PHE A 169 10.66 -2.77 -19.19
CA PHE A 169 9.31 -3.33 -19.17
C PHE A 169 8.46 -2.84 -20.36
N SER A 170 7.62 -3.70 -20.90
CA SER A 170 6.73 -3.44 -22.05
C SER A 170 5.29 -3.12 -21.65
N GLY A 171 4.96 -3.22 -20.37
CA GLY A 171 3.63 -2.98 -19.82
C GLY A 171 3.58 -3.34 -18.35
N VAL A 172 2.37 -3.36 -17.79
CA VAL A 172 2.11 -3.84 -16.44
C VAL A 172 0.98 -4.86 -16.44
N ASP A 173 0.95 -5.75 -15.46
CA ASP A 173 -0.15 -6.70 -15.25
C ASP A 173 -1.32 -6.09 -14.46
N ALA A 174 -2.29 -6.92 -14.06
CA ALA A 174 -3.47 -6.51 -13.30
C ALA A 174 -3.15 -5.96 -11.90
N PHE A 175 -1.96 -6.26 -11.37
CA PHE A 175 -1.46 -5.78 -10.09
C PHE A 175 -0.49 -4.60 -10.24
N PHE A 176 -0.40 -4.02 -11.45
CA PHE A 176 0.53 -2.96 -11.81
C PHE A 176 2.01 -3.35 -11.70
N ASN A 177 2.33 -4.64 -11.69
CA ASN A 177 3.72 -5.09 -11.73
C ASN A 177 4.26 -5.00 -13.16
N PRO A 178 5.52 -4.56 -13.34
CA PRO A 178 6.13 -4.45 -14.65
C PRO A 178 6.26 -5.82 -15.33
N ILE A 179 5.93 -5.88 -16.63
CA ILE A 179 6.09 -7.05 -17.49
C ILE A 179 7.32 -6.84 -18.37
N TYR A 180 8.29 -7.75 -18.27
CA TYR A 180 9.53 -7.68 -19.05
C TYR A 180 9.43 -8.48 -20.35
N PRO A 181 10.04 -8.00 -21.45
CA PRO A 181 10.05 -8.71 -22.71
C PRO A 181 10.83 -10.01 -22.60
N LYS A 182 10.29 -11.07 -23.19
CA LYS A 182 10.99 -12.35 -23.37
C LYS A 182 11.91 -12.21 -24.59
N ASP A 183 13.03 -11.50 -24.41
CA ASP A 183 14.08 -11.37 -25.42
C ASP A 183 15.32 -12.16 -24.96
N ASP A 184 15.80 -13.06 -25.79
CA ASP A 184 16.94 -13.93 -25.51
C ASP A 184 18.29 -13.26 -25.82
N ASN A 185 18.34 -11.94 -26.01
CA ASN A 185 19.59 -11.21 -26.18
C ASN A 185 20.20 -10.77 -24.82
N PRO A 186 21.08 -11.56 -24.18
CA PRO A 186 21.63 -11.27 -22.86
C PRO A 186 22.49 -10.00 -22.83
N THR A 187 22.92 -9.48 -23.99
CA THR A 187 23.68 -8.22 -24.06
C THR A 187 22.80 -6.99 -23.75
N LEU A 188 21.47 -7.11 -23.86
CA LEU A 188 20.53 -6.03 -23.51
C LEU A 188 20.35 -5.88 -21.99
N PHE A 189 20.54 -6.95 -21.22
CA PHE A 189 20.23 -7.02 -19.79
C PHE A 189 21.49 -7.18 -18.94
N ALA A 190 22.44 -6.26 -19.12
CA ALA A 190 23.67 -6.22 -18.31
C ALA A 190 23.38 -6.07 -16.81
N ALA A 191 24.36 -6.43 -15.97
CA ALA A 191 24.22 -6.30 -14.51
C ALA A 191 24.06 -4.82 -14.09
N PRO A 192 23.34 -4.55 -12.98
CA PRO A 192 23.20 -3.20 -12.42
C PRO A 192 24.54 -2.52 -12.19
N SER A 193 24.72 -1.32 -12.73
CA SER A 193 25.96 -0.54 -12.57
C SER A 193 25.71 0.96 -12.72
N PHE A 194 26.64 1.75 -12.21
CA PHE A 194 26.77 3.17 -12.56
C PHE A 194 27.67 3.27 -13.80
N SER A 195 27.22 3.96 -14.84
CA SER A 195 28.05 4.25 -16.01
C SER A 195 29.27 5.06 -15.58
N SER A 196 30.46 4.73 -16.10
CA SER A 196 31.66 5.53 -15.88
C SER A 196 31.48 6.94 -16.45
N SER A 197 31.60 7.96 -15.60
CA SER A 197 31.56 9.37 -16.00
C SER A 197 32.64 9.65 -17.06
N GLY A 198 32.22 10.00 -18.29
CA GLY A 198 33.16 10.29 -19.38
C GLY A 198 32.64 10.07 -20.81
N SER A 199 31.51 9.39 -21.00
CA SER A 199 30.81 9.38 -22.30
C SER A 199 30.02 10.67 -22.46
N SER A 200 30.27 11.44 -23.53
CA SER A 200 29.59 12.71 -23.81
C SER A 200 28.09 12.58 -24.11
N THR A 201 27.55 11.36 -24.10
CA THR A 201 26.15 11.05 -24.38
C THR A 201 25.34 10.62 -23.16
N ASP A 202 25.98 10.40 -21.99
CA ASP A 202 25.27 9.91 -20.82
C ASP A 202 24.72 11.08 -20.00
N ALA A 203 23.39 11.13 -19.88
CA ALA A 203 22.72 12.04 -18.95
C ALA A 203 23.22 11.74 -17.53
N ALA A 204 23.88 12.70 -16.88
CA ALA A 204 24.38 12.58 -15.52
C ALA A 204 24.32 13.93 -14.82
N TRP A 205 24.03 13.93 -13.51
CA TRP A 205 24.10 15.15 -12.71
C TRP A 205 25.52 15.69 -12.68
N GLY A 206 25.67 17.00 -12.88
CA GLY A 206 26.93 17.68 -12.62
C GLY A 206 27.26 17.69 -11.13
N LYS A 207 28.51 18.03 -10.81
CA LYS A 207 28.97 18.13 -9.42
C LYS A 207 28.33 19.34 -8.72
N ASP A 208 27.83 19.15 -7.50
CA ASP A 208 27.41 20.26 -6.65
C ASP A 208 28.60 21.17 -6.34
N SER A 209 28.45 22.46 -6.62
CA SER A 209 29.46 23.48 -6.33
C SER A 209 29.42 23.95 -4.87
N PHE A 210 28.33 23.69 -4.14
CA PHE A 210 28.21 24.07 -2.74
C PHE A 210 28.78 22.96 -1.83
N THR A 211 30.08 23.04 -1.58
CA THR A 211 30.81 22.10 -0.71
C THR A 211 31.51 22.86 0.42
N PRO A 212 30.79 23.30 1.46
CA PRO A 212 31.40 24.02 2.57
C PRO A 212 32.43 23.14 3.29
N ALA A 213 33.60 23.70 3.61
CA ALA A 213 34.68 22.95 4.27
C ALA A 213 34.33 22.52 5.70
N SER A 214 33.39 23.22 6.34
CA SER A 214 32.86 22.90 7.67
C SER A 214 31.35 23.13 7.66
N PRO A 215 30.57 22.15 7.17
CA PRO A 215 29.12 22.24 7.13
C PRO A 215 28.54 22.44 8.55
N SER A 216 27.60 23.37 8.70
CA SER A 216 26.81 23.53 9.91
C SER A 216 25.32 23.38 9.58
N VAL A 217 24.50 23.00 10.56
CA VAL A 217 23.06 22.80 10.33
C VAL A 217 22.35 24.10 9.91
N THR A 218 22.86 25.26 10.32
CA THR A 218 22.33 26.59 9.96
C THR A 218 23.03 27.23 8.74
N GLY A 219 24.18 26.70 8.32
CA GLY A 219 24.99 27.20 7.21
C GLY A 219 24.44 26.74 5.86
N VAL A 220 23.34 27.34 5.42
CA VAL A 220 22.67 26.98 4.17
C VAL A 220 23.29 27.66 2.95
N ARG A 221 23.16 27.03 1.78
CA ARG A 221 23.55 27.62 0.49
C ARG A 221 22.81 28.95 0.23
N PRO A 222 23.46 29.94 -0.39
CA PRO A 222 22.88 31.28 -0.56
C PRO A 222 21.81 31.35 -1.65
N ASP A 223 21.79 30.41 -2.59
CA ASP A 223 20.90 30.39 -3.73
C ASP A 223 19.70 29.44 -3.55
N ARG A 224 18.57 29.79 -4.17
CA ARG A 224 17.33 29.00 -4.12
C ARG A 224 16.95 28.45 -5.50
N PRO A 225 16.26 27.29 -5.57
CA PRO A 225 15.84 26.46 -4.45
C PRO A 225 17.01 25.75 -3.73
N ARG A 226 16.80 25.30 -2.50
CA ARG A 226 17.81 24.65 -1.65
C ARG A 226 17.39 23.29 -1.09
N ILE A 227 16.10 23.05 -0.83
CA ILE A 227 15.64 21.77 -0.25
C ILE A 227 15.32 20.77 -1.36
N ILE A 228 15.78 19.52 -1.21
CA ILE A 228 15.62 18.38 -2.14
C ILE A 228 16.28 18.55 -3.51
N ALA A 229 16.04 19.66 -4.19
CA ALA A 229 16.55 19.98 -5.52
C ALA A 229 17.18 21.38 -5.50
N PRO A 230 18.50 21.47 -5.24
CA PRO A 230 19.20 22.75 -5.24
C PRO A 230 19.25 23.34 -6.65
N LYS A 231 19.40 24.67 -6.76
CA LYS A 231 19.38 25.42 -8.03
C LYS A 231 20.20 24.79 -9.15
N TYR A 232 21.40 24.28 -8.89
CA TYR A 232 22.23 23.70 -9.96
C TYR A 232 21.57 22.49 -10.64
N LYS A 233 20.76 21.70 -9.90
CA LYS A 233 19.99 20.59 -10.48
C LYS A 233 18.89 21.13 -11.39
N TRP A 234 18.21 22.20 -11.00
CA TRP A 234 17.23 22.86 -11.87
C TRP A 234 17.86 23.42 -13.15
N ASP A 235 19.04 24.04 -13.03
CA ASP A 235 19.77 24.60 -14.17
C ASP A 235 20.21 23.51 -15.19
N GLN A 236 20.35 22.25 -14.74
CA GLN A 236 20.72 21.10 -15.58
C GLN A 236 19.51 20.27 -16.06
N LEU A 237 18.33 20.46 -15.46
CA LEU A 237 17.20 19.56 -15.62
C LEU A 237 16.70 19.46 -17.07
N ASP A 238 16.65 20.58 -17.80
CA ASP A 238 16.23 20.60 -19.22
C ASP A 238 17.13 19.75 -20.13
N ASP A 239 18.44 19.83 -19.90
CA ASP A 239 19.43 19.06 -20.65
C ASP A 239 19.26 17.55 -20.35
N LEU A 240 19.06 17.19 -19.08
CA LEU A 240 18.83 15.82 -18.67
C LEU A 240 17.51 15.26 -19.24
N ILE A 241 16.42 16.02 -19.18
CA ILE A 241 15.13 15.61 -19.77
C ILE A 241 15.24 15.44 -21.29
N THR A 242 16.06 16.25 -21.96
CA THR A 242 16.28 16.14 -23.40
C THR A 242 17.05 14.86 -23.76
N LYS A 243 17.97 14.43 -22.89
CA LYS A 243 18.86 13.28 -23.12
C LYS A 243 18.34 11.95 -22.56
N ASP A 244 17.50 11.98 -21.54
CA ASP A 244 17.01 10.81 -20.83
C ASP A 244 15.49 10.62 -21.06
N PRO A 245 15.09 9.57 -21.80
CA PRO A 245 13.67 9.34 -22.10
C PRO A 245 12.81 8.98 -20.89
N TYR A 246 13.40 8.42 -19.83
CA TYR A 246 12.66 8.14 -18.59
C TYR A 246 12.29 9.46 -17.90
N LEU A 247 13.26 10.37 -17.71
CA LEU A 247 13.00 11.70 -17.17
C LEU A 247 11.99 12.49 -18.02
N LYS A 248 12.07 12.38 -19.35
CA LYS A 248 11.07 12.97 -20.25
C LYS A 248 9.66 12.45 -20.03
N ALA A 249 9.50 11.14 -19.84
CA ALA A 249 8.20 10.53 -19.56
C ALA A 249 7.66 10.94 -18.18
N VAL A 250 8.54 10.99 -17.17
CA VAL A 250 8.18 11.40 -15.80
C VAL A 250 7.78 12.89 -15.76
N ASP A 251 8.53 13.78 -16.40
CA ASP A 251 8.19 15.21 -16.55
C ASP A 251 6.79 15.39 -17.15
N ALA A 252 6.52 14.73 -18.28
CA ALA A 252 5.21 14.80 -18.93
C ALA A 252 4.07 14.32 -18.03
N GLN A 253 4.28 13.23 -17.28
CA GLN A 253 3.26 12.70 -16.37
C GLN A 253 3.05 13.60 -15.14
N ILE A 254 4.11 14.22 -14.60
CA ILE A 254 3.97 15.21 -13.52
C ILE A 254 3.15 16.41 -13.99
N MET A 255 3.41 16.94 -15.19
CA MET A 255 2.65 18.06 -15.76
C MET A 255 1.16 17.70 -15.97
N LYS A 256 0.89 16.45 -16.38
CA LYS A 256 -0.48 15.92 -16.48
C LYS A 256 -1.15 15.83 -15.11
N ASN A 257 -0.44 15.31 -14.10
CA ASN A 257 -0.95 15.21 -12.73
C ASN A 257 -1.23 16.60 -12.15
N ALA A 258 -0.31 17.56 -12.30
CA ALA A 258 -0.53 18.95 -11.87
C ALA A 258 -1.78 19.55 -12.53
N THR A 259 -1.97 19.34 -13.82
CA THR A 259 -3.17 19.79 -14.54
C THR A 259 -4.44 19.14 -13.99
N ALA A 260 -4.41 17.84 -13.71
CA ALA A 260 -5.54 17.12 -13.13
C ALA A 260 -5.87 17.62 -11.71
N TYR A 261 -4.86 17.78 -10.86
CA TYR A 261 -5.03 18.29 -9.49
C TYR A 261 -5.62 19.70 -9.48
N LYS A 262 -5.16 20.58 -10.38
CA LYS A 262 -5.65 21.96 -10.50
C LYS A 262 -7.14 22.02 -10.84
N ALA A 263 -7.68 20.99 -11.50
CA ALA A 263 -9.10 20.89 -11.84
C ALA A 263 -9.97 20.40 -10.66
N LEU A 264 -9.36 19.86 -9.59
CA LEU A 264 -10.07 19.42 -8.40
C LEU A 264 -10.43 20.62 -7.50
N PRO A 265 -11.52 20.52 -6.70
CA PRO A 265 -11.76 21.45 -5.60
C PRO A 265 -10.58 21.47 -4.62
N ARG A 266 -10.38 22.59 -3.91
CA ARG A 266 -9.38 22.69 -2.82
C ARG A 266 -9.56 21.54 -1.84
N VAL A 267 -8.45 21.02 -1.31
CA VAL A 267 -8.50 19.96 -0.28
C VAL A 267 -9.17 20.53 0.96
N LYS A 268 -10.29 19.93 1.36
CA LYS A 268 -11.09 20.37 2.51
C LYS A 268 -10.48 19.89 3.82
N TYR A 269 -10.72 20.66 4.88
CA TYR A 269 -10.50 20.17 6.24
C TYR A 269 -11.46 19.01 6.52
N ASN A 270 -10.92 17.89 6.94
CA ASN A 270 -11.69 16.71 7.34
C ASN A 270 -10.96 16.03 8.51
N TYR A 271 -11.57 16.09 9.69
CA TYR A 271 -11.06 15.48 10.90
C TYR A 271 -11.49 14.01 10.99
N ASP A 272 -10.52 13.11 11.17
CA ASP A 272 -10.70 11.66 11.23
C ASP A 272 -10.37 11.10 12.63
N GLY A 273 -10.95 11.71 13.67
CA GLY A 273 -10.76 11.27 15.05
C GLY A 273 -9.28 11.28 15.48
N ASP A 274 -8.85 10.22 16.17
CA ASP A 274 -7.47 10.12 16.68
C ASP A 274 -6.41 10.04 15.56
N SER A 275 -6.83 9.76 14.31
CA SER A 275 -5.98 9.81 13.11
C SER A 275 -5.75 11.24 12.59
N GLY A 276 -6.42 12.23 13.18
CA GLY A 276 -6.21 13.66 12.90
C GLY A 276 -6.66 14.07 11.49
N ILE A 277 -5.85 14.90 10.84
CA ILE A 277 -6.07 15.39 9.47
C ILE A 277 -4.99 14.91 8.50
N LEU A 278 -4.37 13.76 8.77
CA LEU A 278 -3.16 13.31 8.08
C LEU A 278 -3.35 13.19 6.56
N ASP A 279 -4.49 12.65 6.12
CA ASP A 279 -4.84 12.54 4.70
C ASP A 279 -4.91 13.91 4.04
N VAL A 280 -5.49 14.91 4.71
CA VAL A 280 -5.60 16.30 4.24
C VAL A 280 -4.21 16.92 4.06
N SER A 281 -3.34 16.80 5.07
CA SER A 281 -1.97 17.33 5.00
C SER A 281 -1.17 16.71 3.86
N ARG A 282 -1.27 15.39 3.69
CA ARG A 282 -0.53 14.67 2.64
C ARG A 282 -1.07 14.92 1.24
N GLU A 283 -2.39 15.03 1.07
CA GLU A 283 -2.97 15.43 -0.21
C GLU A 283 -2.53 16.85 -0.60
N LYS A 284 -2.53 17.80 0.35
CA LYS A 284 -2.02 19.16 0.10
C LYS A 284 -0.54 19.14 -0.29
N LYS A 285 0.31 18.39 0.43
CA LYS A 285 1.73 18.22 0.08
C LYS A 285 1.89 17.66 -1.34
N MET A 286 1.14 16.63 -1.70
CA MET A 286 1.16 16.03 -3.05
C MET A 286 0.83 17.08 -4.13
N ARG A 287 -0.24 17.86 -3.94
CA ARG A 287 -0.66 18.90 -4.90
C ARG A 287 0.36 20.03 -5.00
N ILE A 288 0.81 20.58 -3.86
CA ILE A 288 1.80 21.66 -3.80
C ILE A 288 3.10 21.25 -4.47
N LYS A 289 3.58 20.02 -4.22
CA LYS A 289 4.78 19.48 -4.84
C LYS A 289 4.67 19.43 -6.36
N ALA A 290 3.52 19.01 -6.90
CA ALA A 290 3.27 19.03 -8.34
C ALA A 290 3.16 20.45 -8.91
N TYR A 291 2.48 21.38 -8.23
CA TYR A 291 2.37 22.77 -8.66
C TYR A 291 3.71 23.51 -8.62
N ALA A 292 4.50 23.31 -7.58
CA ALA A 292 5.83 23.90 -7.45
C ALA A 292 6.76 23.43 -8.57
N TYR A 293 6.74 22.14 -8.89
CA TYR A 293 7.46 21.61 -10.05
C TYR A 293 6.97 22.25 -11.36
N ALA A 294 5.66 22.26 -11.61
CA ALA A 294 5.07 22.81 -12.83
C ALA A 294 5.36 24.31 -13.01
N TYR A 295 5.33 25.08 -11.92
CA TYR A 295 5.74 26.49 -11.93
C TYR A 295 7.20 26.63 -12.38
N ARG A 296 8.12 25.86 -11.80
CA ARG A 296 9.54 25.94 -12.14
C ARG A 296 9.86 25.50 -13.57
N ARG A 297 9.08 24.56 -14.10
CA ARG A 297 9.21 24.10 -15.50
C ARG A 297 8.68 25.11 -16.51
N THR A 298 7.64 25.86 -16.17
CA THR A 298 6.88 26.66 -17.16
C THR A 298 6.98 28.17 -16.96
N GLY A 299 7.29 28.64 -15.76
CA GLY A 299 7.15 30.03 -15.36
C GLY A 299 5.70 30.54 -15.31
N SER A 300 4.70 29.67 -15.48
CA SER A 300 3.29 30.08 -15.55
C SER A 300 2.74 30.38 -14.16
N THR A 301 2.19 31.58 -13.98
CA THR A 301 1.60 32.03 -12.70
C THR A 301 0.36 31.26 -12.31
N GLU A 302 -0.27 30.53 -13.23
CA GLU A 302 -1.44 29.70 -12.90
C GLU A 302 -1.13 28.62 -11.85
N TRP A 303 0.12 28.17 -11.78
CA TRP A 303 0.61 27.20 -10.80
C TRP A 303 0.89 27.86 -9.46
N LEU A 304 1.40 29.11 -9.45
CA LEU A 304 1.47 29.95 -8.25
C LEU A 304 0.08 30.19 -7.67
N ASP A 305 -0.89 30.52 -8.52
CA ASP A 305 -2.28 30.76 -8.12
C ASP A 305 -2.92 29.48 -7.55
N ALA A 306 -2.66 28.32 -8.16
CA ALA A 306 -3.13 27.03 -7.68
C ALA A 306 -2.52 26.68 -6.31
N ALA A 307 -1.21 26.86 -6.16
CA ALA A 307 -0.52 26.64 -4.89
C ALA A 307 -1.02 27.61 -3.80
N TRP A 308 -1.14 28.91 -4.12
CA TRP A 308 -1.63 29.92 -3.19
C TRP A 308 -3.02 29.59 -2.67
N LYS A 309 -3.94 29.11 -3.53
CA LYS A 309 -5.28 28.70 -3.11
C LYS A 309 -5.28 27.59 -2.06
N GLU A 310 -4.37 26.63 -2.17
CA GLU A 310 -4.26 25.54 -1.18
C GLU A 310 -3.63 26.02 0.13
N LEU A 311 -2.60 26.89 0.05
CA LEU A 311 -1.89 27.45 1.21
C LEU A 311 -2.74 28.44 1.99
N ASP A 312 -3.37 29.41 1.32
CA ASP A 312 -4.26 30.42 1.93
C ASP A 312 -5.45 29.77 2.63
N HIS A 313 -5.93 28.65 2.08
CA HIS A 313 -6.96 27.85 2.72
C HIS A 313 -6.44 27.12 3.97
N ALA A 314 -5.25 26.51 3.92
CA ALA A 314 -4.64 25.84 5.07
C ALA A 314 -4.12 26.79 6.17
N MET A 315 -3.97 28.08 5.87
CA MET A 315 -3.74 29.15 6.85
C MET A 315 -5.05 29.65 7.48
N GLY A 316 -6.21 29.17 7.03
CA GLY A 316 -7.51 29.65 7.49
C GLY A 316 -7.83 31.10 7.06
N THR A 317 -7.04 31.69 6.15
CA THR A 317 -7.15 33.10 5.76
C THR A 317 -7.96 33.32 4.48
N ALA A 318 -8.32 32.26 3.77
CA ALA A 318 -9.19 32.35 2.61
C ALA A 318 -10.55 32.98 2.98
N ALA A 319 -11.05 33.88 2.12
CA ALA A 319 -12.29 34.61 2.36
C ALA A 319 -13.52 33.70 2.52
N ASP A 320 -13.46 32.49 1.96
CA ASP A 320 -14.46 31.43 2.01
C ASP A 320 -13.96 30.19 2.78
N SER A 321 -13.01 30.37 3.71
CA SER A 321 -12.39 29.27 4.44
C SER A 321 -13.41 28.47 5.26
N ASP A 322 -13.47 27.16 5.00
CA ASP A 322 -14.16 26.15 5.79
C ASP A 322 -13.20 25.36 6.70
N TRP A 323 -12.02 25.92 6.97
CA TRP A 323 -11.02 25.31 7.87
C TRP A 323 -11.64 25.13 9.27
N GLY A 324 -11.83 23.87 9.66
CA GLY A 324 -12.91 23.44 10.56
C GLY A 324 -12.80 23.87 12.03
N PRO A 325 -13.91 23.74 12.80
CA PRO A 325 -13.99 24.19 14.19
C PRO A 325 -13.18 23.34 15.18
N GLU A 326 -12.75 22.13 14.79
CA GLU A 326 -12.02 21.18 15.65
C GLU A 326 -10.53 21.51 15.82
N CYS A 327 -10.01 22.48 15.06
CA CYS A 327 -8.68 23.04 15.33
C CYS A 327 -8.62 24.55 15.06
N PRO A 328 -9.23 25.37 15.94
CA PRO A 328 -9.17 26.81 15.81
C PRO A 328 -7.74 27.31 16.07
N PRO A 329 -7.39 28.52 15.61
CA PRO A 329 -6.09 29.11 15.89
C PRO A 329 -5.71 29.03 17.38
N PRO A 330 -4.42 28.82 17.71
CA PRO A 330 -3.28 28.81 16.80
C PRO A 330 -2.94 27.45 16.18
N ASP A 331 -3.62 26.36 16.53
CA ASP A 331 -3.22 24.98 16.18
C ASP A 331 -3.78 24.51 14.82
N LEU A 332 -3.72 25.32 13.78
CA LEU A 332 -4.45 25.05 12.52
C LEU A 332 -4.08 23.73 11.81
N TRP A 333 -2.90 23.17 12.10
CA TRP A 333 -2.37 21.95 11.47
C TRP A 333 -2.42 20.73 12.39
N TYR A 334 -3.18 20.81 13.50
CA TYR A 334 -3.49 19.72 14.42
C TYR A 334 -2.25 19.03 15.04
N SER A 335 -1.54 19.75 15.91
CA SER A 335 -0.31 19.27 16.57
C SER A 335 -0.50 18.13 17.58
N THR A 336 -1.74 17.74 17.91
CA THR A 336 -2.03 16.53 18.71
C THR A 336 -1.55 15.27 17.97
N HIS A 337 -1.87 15.15 16.69
CA HIS A 337 -1.37 14.10 15.80
C HIS A 337 -0.26 14.69 14.93
N PHE A 338 0.95 14.75 15.50
CA PHE A 338 2.05 15.59 15.00
C PHE A 338 2.50 15.28 13.55
N LEU A 339 2.17 14.12 13.01
CA LEU A 339 2.35 13.81 11.58
C LEU A 339 1.62 14.82 10.69
N ASP A 340 0.44 15.29 11.11
CA ASP A 340 -0.37 16.27 10.39
C ASP A 340 0.38 17.59 10.22
N THR A 341 0.95 18.07 11.33
CA THR A 341 1.74 19.29 11.41
C THR A 341 3.02 19.17 10.61
N ALA A 342 3.71 18.03 10.68
CA ALA A 342 4.95 17.80 9.94
C ALA A 342 4.72 17.75 8.42
N GLU A 343 3.73 16.98 7.95
CA GLU A 343 3.39 16.90 6.52
C GLU A 343 2.92 18.25 5.96
N MET A 344 2.13 19.01 6.73
CA MET A 344 1.72 20.37 6.33
C MET A 344 2.90 21.34 6.31
N THR A 345 3.79 21.27 7.29
CA THR A 345 5.03 22.07 7.32
C THR A 345 5.89 21.78 6.09
N ALA A 346 6.03 20.51 5.71
CA ALA A 346 6.75 20.11 4.51
C ALA A 346 6.11 20.68 3.23
N ALA A 347 4.77 20.67 3.13
CA ALA A 347 4.06 21.27 2.01
C ALA A 347 4.37 22.77 1.87
N PHE A 348 4.32 23.52 2.98
CA PHE A 348 4.64 24.94 3.00
C PHE A 348 6.12 25.20 2.70
N ALA A 349 7.02 24.36 3.21
CA ALA A 349 8.46 24.44 2.93
C ALA A 349 8.76 24.32 1.43
N ILE A 350 8.12 23.36 0.75
CA ILE A 350 8.25 23.16 -0.70
C ILE A 350 7.77 24.40 -1.45
N ALA A 351 6.58 24.91 -1.13
CA ALA A 351 6.05 26.12 -1.76
C ALA A 351 6.95 27.34 -1.53
N TYR A 352 7.43 27.53 -0.29
CA TYR A 352 8.28 28.67 0.06
C TYR A 352 9.60 28.65 -0.71
N ASP A 353 10.28 27.50 -0.73
CA ASP A 353 11.62 27.40 -1.30
C ASP A 353 11.61 27.26 -2.84
N TRP A 354 10.77 26.38 -3.38
CA TRP A 354 10.75 26.13 -4.83
C TRP A 354 10.06 27.22 -5.63
N MET A 355 9.16 28.00 -5.01
CA MET A 355 8.42 29.07 -5.70
C MET A 355 8.78 30.47 -5.18
N TYR A 356 9.90 30.59 -4.46
CA TYR A 356 10.33 31.79 -3.73
C TYR A 356 10.29 33.08 -4.56
N ASP A 357 10.76 32.99 -5.80
CA ASP A 357 10.87 34.10 -6.76
C ASP A 357 9.53 34.52 -7.37
N GLY A 358 8.53 33.63 -7.33
CA GLY A 358 7.18 33.90 -7.84
C GLY A 358 6.26 34.60 -6.84
N TRP A 359 6.55 34.49 -5.54
CA TRP A 359 5.75 35.10 -4.49
C TRP A 359 5.97 36.61 -4.40
N SER A 360 4.92 37.35 -4.03
CA SER A 360 5.06 38.71 -3.51
C SER A 360 5.71 38.72 -2.13
N ASP A 361 6.26 39.85 -1.68
CA ASP A 361 6.79 40.00 -0.31
C ASP A 361 5.75 39.65 0.76
N THR A 362 4.49 40.04 0.54
CA THR A 362 3.38 39.72 1.45
C THR A 362 3.09 38.22 1.49
N GLN A 363 3.06 37.55 0.33
CA GLN A 363 2.85 36.10 0.29
C GLN A 363 4.02 35.35 0.93
N ARG A 364 5.27 35.74 0.65
CA ARG A 364 6.45 35.19 1.32
C ARG A 364 6.35 35.34 2.84
N GLY A 365 6.04 36.54 3.31
CA GLY A 365 5.84 36.80 4.74
C GLY A 365 4.80 35.87 5.35
N ARG A 366 3.61 35.75 4.74
CA ARG A 366 2.55 34.87 5.24
C ARG A 366 2.94 33.39 5.28
N ILE A 367 3.60 32.88 4.23
CA ILE A 367 4.03 31.48 4.18
C ILE A 367 5.10 31.22 5.25
N ARG A 368 6.11 32.11 5.39
CA ARG A 368 7.13 32.01 6.44
C ARG A 368 6.50 32.03 7.83
N ASP A 369 5.62 32.98 8.09
CA ASP A 369 4.97 33.13 9.39
C ASP A 369 4.08 31.91 9.70
N ALA A 370 3.44 31.30 8.69
CA ALA A 370 2.71 30.05 8.87
C ALA A 370 3.63 28.86 9.21
N ILE A 371 4.78 28.72 8.52
CA ILE A 371 5.80 27.70 8.85
C ILE A 371 6.24 27.86 10.32
N VAL A 372 6.50 29.09 10.78
CA VAL A 372 6.91 29.36 12.16
C VAL A 372 5.77 29.06 13.14
N ASN A 373 4.61 29.68 12.96
CA ASN A 373 3.55 29.71 13.97
C ASN A 373 2.72 28.43 14.03
N HIS A 374 2.56 27.71 12.91
CA HIS A 374 1.75 26.49 12.83
C HIS A 374 2.59 25.22 12.71
N GLY A 375 3.88 25.33 12.37
CA GLY A 375 4.82 24.21 12.29
C GLY A 375 5.87 24.24 13.38
N LEU A 376 6.89 25.08 13.22
CA LEU A 376 8.12 25.08 14.03
C LEU A 376 7.86 25.35 15.51
N ALA A 377 6.95 26.28 15.86
CA ALA A 377 6.62 26.58 17.25
C ALA A 377 6.02 25.36 17.96
N PHE A 378 5.17 24.60 17.27
CA PHE A 378 4.56 23.38 17.81
C PHE A 378 5.56 22.23 17.94
N PHE A 379 6.74 22.28 17.32
CA PHE A 379 7.80 21.34 17.67
C PHE A 379 8.14 21.44 19.16
N PHE A 380 8.14 22.63 19.77
CA PHE A 380 8.38 22.79 21.21
C PHE A 380 7.09 22.72 22.03
N ASP A 381 6.06 23.42 21.56
CA ASP A 381 4.83 23.67 22.32
C ASP A 381 3.69 22.70 21.93
N GLY A 382 4.00 21.67 21.14
CA GLY A 382 3.06 20.65 20.70
C GLY A 382 2.39 19.91 21.84
N LYS A 383 1.14 19.53 21.63
CA LYS A 383 0.32 18.79 22.62
C LYS A 383 0.87 17.39 22.92
N SER A 384 1.72 16.85 22.05
CA SER A 384 2.28 15.51 22.14
C SER A 384 3.72 15.44 21.64
N ASN A 385 4.60 14.85 22.45
CA ASN A 385 6.04 14.70 22.16
C ASN A 385 6.55 13.26 22.32
N TRP A 386 5.66 12.26 22.40
CA TRP A 386 6.06 10.86 22.63
C TRP A 386 6.95 10.31 21.51
N TRP A 387 6.74 10.78 20.27
CA TRP A 387 7.47 10.33 19.08
C TRP A 387 8.95 10.73 19.08
N LYS A 388 9.35 11.66 19.95
CA LYS A 388 10.74 12.09 20.15
C LYS A 388 11.53 11.16 21.07
N LYS A 389 10.88 10.22 21.76
CA LYS A 389 11.57 9.32 22.71
C LYS A 389 12.52 8.40 21.97
N ASP A 390 13.65 8.07 22.61
CA ASP A 390 14.65 7.14 22.06
C ASP A 390 14.08 5.75 21.72
N SER A 391 12.98 5.36 22.35
CA SER A 391 12.27 4.10 22.08
C SER A 391 11.40 4.11 20.81
N THR A 392 11.13 5.28 20.22
CA THR A 392 10.28 5.41 19.03
C THR A 392 11.14 5.34 17.77
N THR A 393 11.42 4.11 17.36
CA THR A 393 12.26 3.78 16.18
C THR A 393 11.37 3.36 15.02
N GLY A 394 10.61 4.31 14.49
CA GLY A 394 9.61 4.07 13.43
C GLY A 394 9.27 5.33 12.63
N ASN A 395 8.24 5.23 11.78
CA ASN A 395 7.87 6.26 10.82
C ASN A 395 7.62 7.62 11.47
N TRP A 396 7.00 7.64 12.65
CA TRP A 396 6.64 8.86 13.36
C TRP A 396 7.85 9.76 13.57
N ASN A 397 8.96 9.18 14.02
CA ASN A 397 10.15 9.97 14.26
C ASN A 397 10.73 10.55 12.96
N CYS A 398 10.81 9.72 11.91
CA CYS A 398 11.35 10.14 10.62
C CYS A 398 10.52 11.24 9.96
N VAL A 399 9.20 11.08 9.91
CA VAL A 399 8.30 12.03 9.25
C VAL A 399 8.21 13.33 10.01
N CYS A 400 8.07 13.26 11.34
CA CYS A 400 7.96 14.44 12.18
C CYS A 400 9.23 15.30 12.14
N ASN A 401 10.41 14.68 12.29
CA ASN A 401 11.67 15.41 12.14
C ASN A 401 11.85 15.92 10.71
N GLY A 402 11.55 15.10 9.69
CA GLY A 402 11.68 15.49 8.28
C GLY A 402 10.89 16.75 7.91
N GLY A 403 9.60 16.77 8.21
CA GLY A 403 8.75 17.92 7.86
C GLY A 403 9.17 19.22 8.56
N ILE A 404 9.52 19.13 9.85
CA ILE A 404 9.96 20.28 10.64
C ILE A 404 11.34 20.78 10.19
N THR A 405 12.29 19.88 9.90
CA THR A 405 13.60 20.25 9.33
C THR A 405 13.45 20.92 7.97
N MET A 406 12.59 20.39 7.08
CA MET A 406 12.33 21.03 5.79
C MET A 406 11.79 22.46 5.96
N GLY A 407 10.85 22.66 6.89
CA GLY A 407 10.33 24.00 7.24
C GLY A 407 11.44 24.96 7.69
N ALA A 408 12.27 24.54 8.64
CA ALA A 408 13.35 25.36 9.17
C ALA A 408 14.41 25.68 8.10
N LEU A 409 14.82 24.69 7.28
CA LEU A 409 15.75 24.92 6.17
C LEU A 409 15.18 25.88 5.13
N ALA A 410 13.90 25.75 4.79
CA ALA A 410 13.25 26.60 3.80
C ALA A 410 13.29 28.09 4.20
N ILE A 411 13.16 28.42 5.49
CA ILE A 411 13.14 29.83 5.95
C ILE A 411 14.48 30.31 6.55
N ALA A 412 15.50 29.45 6.62
CA ALA A 412 16.80 29.81 7.16
C ALA A 412 17.39 31.05 6.45
N GLY A 413 17.77 32.05 7.23
CA GLY A 413 18.26 33.36 6.75
C GLY A 413 17.17 34.40 6.46
N ASP A 414 15.90 34.00 6.34
CA ASP A 414 14.77 34.91 6.13
C ASP A 414 13.95 35.16 7.40
N ASP A 415 14.04 34.25 8.38
CA ASP A 415 13.54 34.43 9.73
C ASP A 415 14.68 34.88 10.66
N THR A 416 14.43 35.91 11.47
CA THR A 416 15.44 36.52 12.34
C THR A 416 15.36 36.05 13.80
N SER A 417 14.44 35.13 14.13
CA SER A 417 14.36 34.54 15.46
C SER A 417 15.36 33.39 15.63
N ASP A 418 15.50 32.89 16.85
CA ASP A 418 16.36 31.74 17.16
C ASP A 418 15.70 30.37 16.84
N ILE A 419 14.44 30.37 16.39
CA ILE A 419 13.65 29.14 16.24
C ILE A 419 14.26 28.18 15.22
N VAL A 420 14.80 28.70 14.12
CA VAL A 420 15.41 27.89 13.04
C VAL A 420 16.61 27.12 13.57
N GLU A 421 17.51 27.80 14.28
CA GLU A 421 18.71 27.17 14.84
C GLU A 421 18.35 26.10 15.88
N ARG A 422 17.42 26.43 16.79
CA ARG A 422 16.96 25.51 17.84
C ARG A 422 16.33 24.26 17.25
N VAL A 423 15.41 24.44 16.30
CA VAL A 423 14.73 23.32 15.62
C VAL A 423 15.72 22.42 14.89
N LEU A 424 16.63 23.00 14.10
CA LEU A 424 17.59 22.21 13.32
C LEU A 424 18.54 21.43 14.21
N SER A 425 18.98 22.01 15.33
CA SER A 425 19.82 21.32 16.31
C SER A 425 19.11 20.09 16.91
N GLU A 426 17.85 20.25 17.33
CA GLU A 426 17.10 19.18 18.00
C GLU A 426 16.55 18.11 17.05
N THR A 427 16.00 18.51 15.91
CA THR A 427 15.44 17.56 14.92
C THR A 427 16.49 16.62 14.35
N ILE A 428 17.69 17.13 14.06
CA ILE A 428 18.79 16.33 13.52
C ILE A 428 19.34 15.39 14.60
N THR A 429 19.61 15.91 15.81
CA THR A 429 20.07 15.08 16.92
C THR A 429 19.10 13.94 17.22
N ASN A 430 17.80 14.24 17.21
CA ASN A 430 16.77 13.24 17.47
C ASN A 430 16.65 12.21 16.34
N ALA A 431 16.64 12.64 15.08
CA ALA A 431 16.55 11.71 13.94
C ALA A 431 17.76 10.76 13.86
N VAL A 432 18.96 11.26 14.19
CA VAL A 432 20.20 10.45 14.27
C VAL A 432 20.13 9.43 15.40
N SER A 433 19.47 9.72 16.53
CA SER A 433 19.34 8.74 17.63
C SER A 433 18.22 7.72 17.42
N THR A 434 17.21 8.02 16.59
CA THR A 434 15.96 7.23 16.53
C THR A 434 15.47 6.88 15.13
N CYS A 435 15.18 7.86 14.27
CA CYS A 435 14.70 7.59 12.91
C CYS A 435 15.61 6.62 12.15
N VAL A 436 16.93 6.86 12.17
CA VAL A 436 17.90 6.00 11.46
C VAL A 436 17.98 4.58 12.04
N MET A 437 17.45 4.35 13.24
CA MET A 437 17.46 3.06 13.94
C MET A 437 16.22 2.19 13.66
N ALA A 438 15.30 2.66 12.81
CA ALA A 438 14.08 1.92 12.47
C ALA A 438 14.32 0.58 11.72
N PRO A 439 15.31 0.46 10.81
CA PRO A 439 15.68 -0.84 10.24
C PRO A 439 16.40 -1.73 11.26
N THR A 440 16.03 -3.01 11.30
CA THR A 440 16.71 -4.06 12.06
C THR A 440 18.08 -4.41 11.47
N SER A 441 18.80 -5.34 12.10
CA SER A 441 20.18 -5.68 11.73
C SER A 441 20.33 -6.27 10.32
N ASP A 442 19.26 -6.82 9.75
CA ASP A 442 19.16 -7.34 8.38
C ASP A 442 18.51 -6.35 7.39
N GLY A 443 18.07 -5.18 7.85
CA GLY A 443 17.42 -4.16 7.04
C GLY A 443 15.88 -4.20 7.04
N THR A 444 15.26 -5.19 7.69
CA THR A 444 13.79 -5.26 7.80
C THR A 444 13.27 -4.02 8.51
N TRP A 445 12.18 -3.44 7.97
CA TRP A 445 11.52 -2.33 8.66
C TRP A 445 10.73 -2.85 9.85
N ARG A 446 11.00 -2.31 11.03
CA ARG A 446 10.41 -2.80 12.30
C ARG A 446 8.88 -2.75 12.34
N GLU A 447 8.23 -1.84 11.61
CA GLU A 447 6.78 -1.64 11.72
C GLU A 447 6.01 -2.59 10.80
N SER A 448 6.16 -2.39 9.48
CA SER A 448 5.62 -3.24 8.44
C SER A 448 6.23 -2.87 7.08
N PRO A 449 6.01 -3.68 6.03
CA PRO A 449 6.41 -3.35 4.67
C PRO A 449 5.72 -2.09 4.13
N ASN A 450 4.53 -1.76 4.62
CA ASN A 450 3.83 -0.55 4.20
C ASN A 450 4.26 0.69 4.97
N TYR A 451 4.49 0.59 6.28
CA TYR A 451 5.02 1.70 7.06
C TYR A 451 6.47 2.06 6.70
N TRP A 452 7.19 1.13 6.07
CA TRP A 452 8.47 1.41 5.41
C TRP A 452 8.38 2.56 4.40
N TYR A 453 7.30 2.64 3.61
CA TYR A 453 7.10 3.73 2.66
C TYR A 453 7.11 5.07 3.38
N PHE A 454 6.37 5.16 4.49
CA PHE A 454 6.18 6.40 5.22
C PHE A 454 7.45 6.83 5.96
N GLY A 455 8.05 5.89 6.71
CA GLY A 455 9.28 6.16 7.42
C GLY A 455 10.45 6.49 6.50
N THR A 456 10.64 5.75 5.41
CA THR A 456 11.76 6.01 4.49
C THR A 456 11.54 7.23 3.61
N THR A 457 10.29 7.59 3.26
CA THR A 457 10.02 8.89 2.62
C THR A 457 10.43 10.04 3.55
N GLY A 458 10.00 10.00 4.82
CA GLY A 458 10.37 11.01 5.81
C GLY A 458 11.88 11.11 6.02
N HIS A 459 12.57 9.96 6.14
CA HIS A 459 14.04 9.92 6.23
C HIS A 459 14.73 10.46 4.97
N ALA A 460 14.29 10.08 3.78
CA ALA A 460 14.90 10.52 2.52
C ALA A 460 14.67 12.02 2.30
N GLU A 461 13.48 12.55 2.61
CA GLU A 461 13.19 13.98 2.54
C GLU A 461 14.04 14.79 3.53
N LEU A 462 14.10 14.35 4.80
CA LEU A 462 14.97 14.91 5.82
C LEU A 462 16.42 14.98 5.35
N THR A 463 16.96 13.82 4.96
CA THR A 463 18.37 13.65 4.61
C THR A 463 18.72 14.41 3.34
N SER A 464 17.90 14.26 2.28
CA SER A 464 18.12 14.96 1.02
C SER A 464 18.05 16.47 1.20
N ALA A 465 17.11 17.00 2.00
CA ALA A 465 17.02 18.43 2.25
C ALA A 465 18.24 18.95 3.02
N MET A 466 18.73 18.22 4.03
CA MET A 466 19.95 18.59 4.77
C MET A 466 21.18 18.59 3.87
N MET A 467 21.37 17.53 3.08
CA MET A 467 22.48 17.43 2.14
C MET A 467 22.47 18.58 1.15
N THR A 468 21.32 18.85 0.53
CA THR A 468 21.26 19.87 -0.52
C THR A 468 21.31 21.29 0.02
N ALA A 469 20.77 21.54 1.23
CA ALA A 469 20.80 22.87 1.82
C ALA A 469 22.14 23.19 2.50
N THR A 470 22.77 22.23 3.18
CA THR A 470 23.95 22.47 4.06
C THR A 470 25.24 21.83 3.55
N GLY A 471 25.17 20.97 2.53
CA GLY A 471 26.32 20.23 1.99
C GLY A 471 26.73 19.00 2.79
N SER A 472 25.90 18.55 3.75
CA SER A 472 26.18 17.40 4.63
C SER A 472 24.89 16.67 5.01
N ASP A 473 24.95 15.34 5.16
CA ASP A 473 23.87 14.54 5.74
C ASP A 473 23.85 14.57 7.27
N HIS A 474 24.87 15.15 7.91
CA HIS A 474 25.02 15.28 9.37
C HIS A 474 24.86 13.94 10.13
N GLY A 475 25.29 12.84 9.51
CA GLY A 475 25.28 11.51 10.11
C GLY A 475 24.00 10.71 9.86
N LEU A 476 23.01 11.27 9.17
CA LEU A 476 21.74 10.62 8.85
C LEU A 476 21.88 9.41 7.93
N LEU A 477 22.97 9.31 7.16
CA LEU A 477 23.21 8.16 6.28
C LEU A 477 24.09 7.07 6.91
N ASN A 478 24.97 7.43 7.86
CA ASN A 478 26.06 6.53 8.28
C ASN A 478 26.03 6.13 9.76
N THR A 479 25.18 6.74 10.59
CA THR A 479 25.09 6.40 12.02
C THR A 479 24.59 4.96 12.23
N ASN A 480 23.57 4.54 11.48
CA ASN A 480 23.16 3.14 11.41
C ASN A 480 23.66 2.51 10.11
N THR A 481 24.67 1.65 10.19
CA THR A 481 25.25 0.96 9.03
C THR A 481 24.30 -0.04 8.35
N ASN A 482 23.19 -0.41 9.02
CA ASN A 482 22.16 -1.29 8.46
C ASN A 482 21.11 -0.53 7.65
N LEU A 483 21.05 0.80 7.73
CA LEU A 483 20.07 1.60 7.01
C LEU A 483 20.09 1.30 5.50
N GLN A 484 21.28 1.17 4.91
CA GLN A 484 21.44 0.84 3.49
C GLN A 484 20.79 -0.50 3.08
N LYS A 485 20.59 -1.43 4.01
CA LYS A 485 20.01 -2.76 3.73
C LYS A 485 18.49 -2.70 3.54
N THR A 486 17.83 -1.62 4.00
CA THR A 486 16.37 -1.53 3.96
C THR A 486 15.80 -1.42 2.53
N GLY A 487 16.62 -0.99 1.56
CA GLY A 487 16.23 -1.08 0.16
C GLY A 487 16.13 -2.53 -0.33
N LEU A 488 17.00 -3.42 0.14
CA LEU A 488 16.94 -4.85 -0.17
C LEU A 488 15.69 -5.50 0.44
N PHE A 489 15.33 -5.12 1.67
CA PHE A 489 14.06 -5.50 2.29
C PHE A 489 12.87 -5.17 1.37
N HIS A 490 12.78 -3.94 0.86
CA HIS A 490 11.69 -3.55 -0.03
C HIS A 490 11.66 -4.36 -1.34
N VAL A 491 12.82 -4.70 -1.90
CA VAL A 491 12.92 -5.55 -3.10
C VAL A 491 12.37 -6.95 -2.83
N TYR A 492 12.79 -7.61 -1.76
CA TYR A 492 12.40 -9.00 -1.48
C TYR A 492 10.99 -9.14 -0.89
N VAL A 493 10.48 -8.11 -0.20
CA VAL A 493 9.12 -8.16 0.35
C VAL A 493 8.07 -7.98 -0.75
N THR A 494 8.48 -7.52 -1.94
CA THR A 494 7.65 -7.43 -3.14
C THR A 494 7.50 -8.82 -3.78
N GLY A 495 6.27 -9.34 -3.73
CA GLY A 495 5.89 -10.60 -4.38
C GLY A 495 5.66 -10.46 -5.88
N MET A 496 4.97 -11.45 -6.47
CA MET A 496 4.62 -11.45 -7.90
C MET A 496 3.28 -10.75 -8.17
N THR A 497 2.46 -10.58 -7.14
CA THR A 497 1.21 -9.82 -7.19
C THR A 497 1.31 -8.57 -6.32
N SER A 498 1.52 -8.74 -5.01
CA SER A 498 1.64 -7.67 -4.03
C SER A 498 2.76 -7.94 -3.03
N LEU A 499 2.99 -7.04 -2.07
CA LEU A 499 3.95 -7.31 -0.99
C LEU A 499 3.49 -8.51 -0.12
N PHE A 500 4.42 -9.09 0.63
CA PHE A 500 4.10 -9.86 1.83
C PHE A 500 3.61 -8.89 2.91
N ASN A 501 2.37 -8.43 2.77
CA ASN A 501 1.81 -7.32 3.55
C ASN A 501 1.41 -7.74 4.98
N TYR A 502 2.30 -8.38 5.74
CA TYR A 502 2.10 -8.63 7.17
C TYR A 502 1.97 -7.30 7.92
N ALA A 503 1.40 -7.33 9.12
CA ALA A 503 1.22 -6.15 9.97
C ALA A 503 0.31 -5.09 9.31
N ASP A 504 0.26 -3.90 9.91
CA ASP A 504 -0.58 -2.81 9.43
C ASP A 504 -0.12 -2.28 8.05
N HIS A 505 -1.09 -1.97 7.18
CA HIS A 505 -0.87 -1.42 5.84
C HIS A 505 -0.75 0.10 5.81
N GLY A 506 -1.12 0.77 6.91
CA GLY A 506 -1.09 2.22 6.98
C GLY A 506 -2.16 2.90 6.11
N PRO A 507 -2.28 4.23 6.23
CA PRO A 507 -3.31 5.01 5.55
C PRO A 507 -2.96 5.25 4.06
N ASN A 508 -3.83 5.97 3.35
CA ASN A 508 -3.68 6.28 1.92
C ASN A 508 -2.30 6.86 1.56
N LYS A 509 -1.70 6.40 0.46
CA LYS A 509 -0.38 6.83 -0.04
C LYS A 509 -0.50 8.05 -0.96
N PHE A 510 -0.81 9.23 -0.40
CA PHE A 510 -0.90 10.50 -1.15
C PHE A 510 0.47 11.06 -1.55
N SER A 511 1.28 11.42 -0.56
CA SER A 511 2.62 12.02 -0.74
C SER A 511 3.77 11.06 -0.42
N THR A 512 3.44 9.79 -0.19
CA THR A 512 4.37 8.75 0.26
C THR A 512 4.53 7.70 -0.83
N THR A 513 5.76 7.49 -1.31
CA THR A 513 6.09 6.52 -2.38
C THR A 513 7.34 5.72 -2.00
N ALA A 514 7.70 4.71 -2.77
CA ALA A 514 8.98 4.01 -2.60
C ALA A 514 10.18 4.77 -3.22
N ASN A 515 10.05 6.06 -3.57
CA ASN A 515 11.14 6.83 -4.21
C ASN A 515 12.34 7.11 -3.32
N SER A 516 12.25 6.85 -2.01
CA SER A 516 13.42 6.75 -1.14
C SER A 516 14.46 5.78 -1.72
N MET A 517 14.05 4.74 -2.46
CA MET A 517 14.95 3.84 -3.20
C MET A 517 15.82 4.55 -4.23
N LEU A 518 15.29 5.56 -4.94
CA LEU A 518 16.04 6.32 -5.94
C LEU A 518 17.16 7.10 -5.25
N PHE A 519 16.81 7.78 -4.14
CA PHE A 519 17.77 8.51 -3.32
C PHE A 519 18.83 7.58 -2.71
N TYR A 520 18.40 6.49 -2.08
CA TYR A 520 19.27 5.48 -1.48
C TYR A 520 20.18 4.79 -2.49
N GLY A 521 19.72 4.64 -3.74
CA GLY A 521 20.54 4.09 -4.82
C GLY A 521 21.82 4.90 -5.02
N SER A 522 21.73 6.22 -5.14
CA SER A 522 22.92 7.07 -5.22
C SER A 522 23.64 7.22 -3.87
N ALA A 523 22.90 7.44 -2.78
CA ALA A 523 23.47 7.72 -1.46
C ALA A 523 24.30 6.54 -0.90
N PHE A 524 23.90 5.31 -1.20
CA PHE A 524 24.58 4.08 -0.75
C PHE A 524 25.30 3.32 -1.87
N ASN A 525 25.39 3.89 -3.07
CA ASN A 525 26.01 3.25 -4.24
C ASN A 525 25.39 1.87 -4.55
N GLN A 526 24.06 1.81 -4.59
CA GLN A 526 23.24 0.63 -4.84
C GLN A 526 22.41 0.78 -6.14
N PRO A 527 22.97 0.45 -7.32
CA PRO A 527 22.28 0.65 -8.59
C PRO A 527 20.99 -0.19 -8.71
N LEU A 528 20.93 -1.33 -8.01
CA LEU A 528 19.74 -2.16 -7.86
C LEU A 528 18.52 -1.34 -7.42
N TYR A 529 18.69 -0.47 -6.42
CA TYR A 529 17.56 0.25 -5.82
C TYR A 529 16.94 1.24 -6.79
N THR A 530 17.79 2.01 -7.49
CA THR A 530 17.35 2.95 -8.51
C THR A 530 16.59 2.25 -9.62
N LEU A 531 17.14 1.14 -10.16
CA LEU A 531 16.55 0.44 -11.29
C LEU A 531 15.26 -0.30 -10.93
N PHE A 532 15.20 -0.90 -9.74
CA PHE A 532 13.98 -1.55 -9.25
C PHE A 532 12.84 -0.54 -9.11
N GLN A 533 13.08 0.61 -8.46
CA GLN A 533 12.04 1.61 -8.24
C GLN A 533 11.65 2.35 -9.52
N ARG A 534 12.60 2.61 -10.44
CA ARG A 534 12.32 3.22 -11.75
C ARG A 534 11.19 2.49 -12.51
N ASP A 535 11.10 1.18 -12.33
CA ASP A 535 10.13 0.34 -13.03
C ASP A 535 8.78 0.23 -12.29
N ARG A 536 8.59 0.94 -11.16
CA ARG A 536 7.34 0.91 -10.35
C ARG A 536 6.39 2.05 -10.68
N PHE A 537 5.09 1.76 -10.55
CA PHE A 537 4.03 2.71 -10.91
C PHE A 537 4.02 3.96 -10.02
N ASP A 538 4.37 3.80 -8.74
CA ASP A 538 4.42 4.88 -7.75
C ASP A 538 5.71 5.71 -7.85
N ALA A 539 6.58 5.43 -8.83
CA ALA A 539 7.78 6.22 -9.06
C ALA A 539 7.50 7.58 -9.72
N THR A 540 6.32 7.81 -10.28
CA THR A 540 6.12 8.96 -11.19
C THR A 540 5.64 10.22 -10.46
N GLU A 541 6.56 10.90 -9.78
CA GLU A 541 6.31 12.14 -9.04
C GLU A 541 7.57 13.05 -8.97
N PRO A 542 7.45 14.35 -8.60
CA PRO A 542 8.57 15.31 -8.64
C PRO A 542 9.91 14.94 -7.98
N TRP A 543 9.97 14.17 -6.90
CA TRP A 543 11.24 13.72 -6.31
C TRP A 543 12.03 12.83 -7.27
N THR A 544 11.36 12.03 -8.10
CA THR A 544 12.02 11.20 -9.11
C THR A 544 12.87 12.01 -10.06
N MET A 545 12.44 13.23 -10.41
CA MET A 545 13.21 14.12 -11.29
C MET A 545 14.56 14.52 -10.72
N PHE A 546 14.81 14.32 -9.42
CA PHE A 546 16.03 14.76 -8.73
C PHE A 546 16.76 13.66 -7.94
N TRP A 547 16.05 12.59 -7.56
CA TRP A 547 16.58 11.42 -6.90
C TRP A 547 16.92 10.29 -7.88
N TYR A 548 16.32 10.25 -9.06
CA TYR A 548 16.77 9.35 -10.12
C TYR A 548 18.17 9.76 -10.59
N ASP A 549 19.07 8.80 -10.65
CA ASP A 549 20.39 8.96 -11.24
C ASP A 549 20.40 8.40 -12.66
N PRO A 550 20.38 9.27 -13.68
CA PRO A 550 20.40 8.87 -15.07
C PRO A 550 21.75 8.29 -15.50
N ALA A 551 22.74 8.09 -14.62
CA ALA A 551 23.93 7.29 -14.90
C ALA A 551 23.72 5.79 -14.59
N VAL A 552 22.63 5.41 -13.92
CA VAL A 552 22.40 4.00 -13.54
C VAL A 552 21.87 3.19 -14.73
N ARG A 553 22.47 2.03 -14.99
CA ARG A 553 22.18 1.15 -16.13
C ARG A 553 22.10 -0.31 -15.69
N GLY A 554 21.51 -1.13 -16.56
CA GLY A 554 21.43 -2.57 -16.38
C GLY A 554 20.06 -3.03 -15.91
N ALA A 555 19.86 -4.34 -15.94
CA ALA A 555 18.67 -5.03 -15.52
C ALA A 555 18.73 -5.31 -14.01
N TRP A 556 17.81 -4.74 -13.23
CA TRP A 556 17.83 -4.83 -11.77
C TRP A 556 17.81 -6.28 -11.25
N TRP A 557 17.25 -7.21 -12.02
CA TRP A 557 17.17 -8.62 -11.64
C TRP A 557 18.46 -9.41 -11.91
N ASN A 558 19.36 -8.93 -12.77
CA ASN A 558 20.51 -9.72 -13.21
C ASN A 558 21.52 -9.92 -12.07
N GLY A 559 21.69 -11.18 -11.66
CA GLY A 559 22.54 -11.61 -10.55
C GLY A 559 21.84 -11.60 -9.19
N LEU A 560 20.55 -11.25 -9.12
CA LEU A 560 19.79 -11.21 -7.89
C LEU A 560 19.37 -12.63 -7.48
N ALA A 561 19.64 -13.01 -6.23
CA ALA A 561 19.23 -14.31 -5.69
C ALA A 561 17.70 -14.42 -5.68
N LEU A 562 17.17 -15.61 -5.95
CA LEU A 562 15.72 -15.83 -5.88
C LEU A 562 15.23 -15.80 -4.43
N ASP A 563 16.10 -16.20 -3.49
CA ASP A 563 15.71 -16.37 -2.10
C ASP A 563 16.56 -15.50 -1.17
N HIS A 564 15.95 -15.05 -0.08
CA HIS A 564 16.64 -14.31 0.96
C HIS A 564 16.03 -14.58 2.33
N TYR A 565 16.91 -14.68 3.32
CA TYR A 565 16.53 -14.83 4.73
C TYR A 565 16.95 -13.59 5.50
N PHE A 566 15.95 -12.85 5.98
CA PHE A 566 16.09 -11.76 6.93
C PHE A 566 16.05 -12.37 8.33
N ASN A 567 17.20 -12.41 9.00
CA ASN A 567 17.44 -13.24 10.17
C ASN A 567 17.49 -12.49 11.52
N ASP A 568 17.06 -11.22 11.58
CA ASP A 568 16.94 -10.51 12.85
C ASP A 568 15.81 -11.15 13.69
N PRO A 569 16.08 -11.73 14.87
CA PRO A 569 15.07 -12.49 15.61
C PRO A 569 13.80 -11.70 15.94
N SER A 570 13.89 -10.36 16.01
CA SER A 570 12.73 -9.52 16.28
C SER A 570 11.78 -9.37 15.09
N THR A 571 12.23 -9.67 13.87
CA THR A 571 11.45 -9.48 12.64
C THR A 571 11.64 -10.59 11.60
N GLN A 572 12.33 -11.68 11.92
CA GLN A 572 12.85 -12.64 10.94
C GLN A 572 11.77 -13.23 10.01
N TRP A 573 12.11 -13.29 8.73
CA TRP A 573 11.25 -13.76 7.65
C TRP A 573 12.06 -14.18 6.41
N VAL A 574 11.45 -14.96 5.53
CA VAL A 574 12.07 -15.48 4.31
C VAL A 574 11.24 -15.07 3.10
N SER A 575 11.89 -14.69 2.01
CA SER A 575 11.30 -14.61 0.66
C SER A 575 11.88 -15.73 -0.19
N MET A 576 11.03 -16.51 -0.87
CA MET A 576 11.43 -17.52 -1.85
C MET A 576 10.61 -17.35 -3.13
N ARG A 577 11.23 -17.53 -4.31
CA ARG A 577 10.51 -17.38 -5.58
C ARG A 577 11.06 -18.20 -6.73
N SER A 578 10.32 -18.36 -7.82
CA SER A 578 10.79 -19.05 -9.03
C SER A 578 11.43 -18.11 -10.07
N SER A 579 11.12 -16.81 -10.02
CA SER A 579 11.62 -15.81 -10.97
C SER A 579 11.48 -14.40 -10.39
N TRP A 580 12.32 -13.47 -10.86
CA TRP A 580 12.16 -12.03 -10.62
C TRP A 580 11.37 -11.30 -11.72
N THR A 581 11.18 -11.95 -12.87
CA THR A 581 10.71 -11.31 -14.11
C THR A 581 9.51 -12.01 -14.74
N ASP A 582 9.06 -13.11 -14.16
CA ASP A 582 7.81 -13.79 -14.49
C ASP A 582 6.81 -13.65 -13.34
N ASN A 583 5.86 -12.74 -13.49
CA ASN A 583 4.82 -12.50 -12.48
C ASN A 583 3.81 -13.66 -12.39
N ALA A 584 3.85 -14.62 -13.32
CA ALA A 584 3.02 -15.83 -13.25
C ALA A 584 3.71 -16.98 -12.49
N GLY A 585 4.97 -16.82 -12.07
CA GLY A 585 5.73 -17.84 -11.34
C GLY A 585 5.21 -18.09 -9.93
N THR A 586 6.05 -18.73 -9.11
CA THR A 586 5.79 -18.97 -7.68
C THR A 586 6.51 -17.92 -6.84
N PHE A 587 5.81 -17.29 -5.90
CA PHE A 587 6.44 -16.57 -4.79
C PHE A 587 5.82 -17.00 -3.46
N LEU A 588 6.66 -17.25 -2.47
CA LEU A 588 6.24 -17.54 -1.11
C LEU A 588 7.10 -16.74 -0.14
N ALA A 589 6.45 -16.01 0.75
CA ALA A 589 7.11 -15.40 1.88
C ALA A 589 6.55 -15.96 3.19
N PHE A 590 7.42 -16.09 4.18
CA PHE A 590 7.16 -16.77 5.44
C PHE A 590 7.75 -15.97 6.60
N LYS A 591 6.95 -15.64 7.61
CA LYS A 591 7.38 -14.89 8.79
C LYS A 591 7.26 -15.76 10.03
N SER A 592 8.29 -15.74 10.87
CA SER A 592 8.24 -16.38 12.18
C SER A 592 9.23 -15.69 13.10
N SER A 593 8.77 -14.68 13.83
CA SER A 593 9.59 -13.80 14.64
C SER A 593 8.99 -13.57 16.02
N GLY A 594 9.64 -12.76 16.87
CA GLY A 594 9.01 -12.25 18.08
C GLY A 594 7.74 -11.44 17.77
N LEU A 595 6.80 -11.32 18.71
CA LEU A 595 5.45 -10.78 18.46
C LEU A 595 5.19 -9.38 19.08
N HIS A 596 6.22 -8.70 19.57
CA HIS A 596 6.09 -7.37 20.19
C HIS A 596 7.25 -6.43 19.78
N LYS A 597 7.08 -5.11 20.01
CA LYS A 597 7.98 -4.01 19.59
C LYS A 597 7.95 -3.72 18.09
N TYR A 598 6.77 -3.74 17.50
CA TYR A 598 6.51 -3.33 16.12
C TYR A 598 5.97 -1.90 16.03
N GLN A 599 6.23 -1.08 17.05
CA GLN A 599 5.71 0.29 17.18
C GLN A 599 4.18 0.34 17.00
N THR A 600 3.46 -0.60 17.62
CA THR A 600 1.99 -0.71 17.59
C THR A 600 1.39 -1.11 16.23
N HIS A 601 2.20 -1.65 15.33
CA HIS A 601 1.77 -2.08 14.00
C HIS A 601 1.79 -3.59 13.78
N GLY A 602 2.34 -4.36 14.73
CA GLY A 602 2.50 -5.81 14.60
C GLY A 602 1.19 -6.59 14.77
N ASP A 603 1.26 -7.85 14.37
CA ASP A 603 0.21 -8.87 14.48
C ASP A 603 0.75 -10.11 15.23
N LEU A 604 -0.14 -10.98 15.70
CA LEU A 604 0.23 -12.25 16.35
C LEU A 604 0.40 -13.37 15.31
N ASP A 605 1.46 -13.24 14.50
CA ASP A 605 1.66 -13.85 13.17
C ASP A 605 2.87 -14.79 13.08
N CYS A 606 3.26 -15.44 14.19
CA CYS A 606 4.40 -16.35 14.17
C CYS A 606 4.04 -17.59 13.32
N GLY A 607 4.79 -17.84 12.26
CA GLY A 607 4.53 -18.93 11.31
C GLY A 607 3.61 -18.57 10.14
N ASP A 608 3.33 -17.27 9.95
CA ASP A 608 2.49 -16.74 8.88
C ASP A 608 3.14 -16.81 7.49
N PHE A 609 2.33 -16.83 6.42
CA PHE A 609 2.81 -16.91 5.05
C PHE A 609 1.86 -16.29 4.01
N VAL A 610 2.43 -15.95 2.85
CA VAL A 610 1.68 -15.65 1.62
C VAL A 610 2.15 -16.51 0.46
N PHE A 611 1.28 -16.74 -0.51
CA PHE A 611 1.56 -17.56 -1.69
C PHE A 611 0.99 -16.94 -2.96
N ASP A 612 1.89 -16.64 -3.90
CA ASP A 612 1.58 -16.26 -5.28
C ASP A 612 1.90 -17.42 -6.23
N ALA A 613 0.98 -17.72 -7.16
CA ALA A 613 1.21 -18.64 -8.26
C ALA A 613 0.26 -18.35 -9.42
N MET A 614 0.71 -18.58 -10.65
CA MET A 614 -0.11 -18.43 -11.87
C MET A 614 -0.67 -17.01 -12.06
N GLY A 615 0.04 -16.01 -11.53
CA GLY A 615 -0.35 -14.61 -11.61
C GLY A 615 -1.39 -14.19 -10.59
N GLU A 616 -1.66 -15.01 -9.57
CA GLU A 616 -2.67 -14.75 -8.54
C GLU A 616 -2.11 -14.91 -7.12
N ARG A 617 -2.66 -14.14 -6.17
CA ARG A 617 -2.42 -14.29 -4.72
C ARG A 617 -3.42 -15.32 -4.17
N TRP A 618 -2.95 -16.53 -3.91
CA TRP A 618 -3.79 -17.62 -3.40
C TRP A 618 -4.02 -17.50 -1.90
N PHE A 619 -2.97 -17.19 -1.13
CA PHE A 619 -3.06 -16.95 0.31
C PHE A 619 -2.43 -15.62 0.67
N GLY A 620 -3.20 -14.78 1.37
CA GLY A 620 -2.85 -13.38 1.60
C GLY A 620 -3.14 -12.91 3.02
N GLU A 621 -2.72 -11.67 3.27
CA GLU A 621 -2.83 -10.98 4.55
C GLU A 621 -4.01 -10.01 4.56
N LEU A 622 -4.61 -9.82 5.75
CA LEU A 622 -5.79 -8.95 5.92
C LEU A 622 -5.44 -7.48 6.15
N GLY A 623 -4.21 -7.20 6.62
CA GLY A 623 -3.69 -5.86 6.82
C GLY A 623 -4.22 -5.13 8.04
N SER A 624 -4.29 -3.79 7.93
CA SER A 624 -4.76 -2.91 9.02
C SER A 624 -6.18 -3.24 9.45
N GLY A 625 -6.49 -3.10 10.75
CA GLY A 625 -7.86 -3.01 11.25
C GLY A 625 -8.38 -1.57 11.22
N ASP A 626 -9.49 -1.33 11.91
CA ASP A 626 -10.01 0.01 12.14
C ASP A 626 -9.13 0.75 13.16
N TYR A 627 -8.46 1.81 12.73
CA TYR A 627 -7.56 2.60 13.57
C TYR A 627 -8.29 3.41 14.64
N LEU A 628 -9.59 3.63 14.48
CA LEU A 628 -10.45 4.26 15.47
C LEU A 628 -10.96 3.27 16.52
N ALA A 629 -10.65 1.98 16.37
CA ALA A 629 -11.08 0.97 17.31
C ALA A 629 -10.42 1.19 18.70
N PRO A 630 -11.18 1.08 19.80
CA PRO A 630 -10.66 1.39 21.14
C PRO A 630 -9.41 0.60 21.54
N GLY A 631 -8.31 1.30 21.82
CA GLY A 631 -7.06 0.68 22.26
C GLY A 631 -6.26 0.01 21.14
N TYR A 632 -6.53 0.33 19.86
CA TYR A 632 -5.79 -0.18 18.71
C TYR A 632 -4.28 0.10 18.80
N PHE A 633 -3.89 1.31 19.22
CA PHE A 633 -2.51 1.76 19.37
C PHE A 633 -2.01 1.71 20.84
N ALA A 634 -2.33 0.63 21.56
CA ALA A 634 -1.87 0.46 22.93
C ALA A 634 -0.33 0.47 23.01
N ALA A 635 0.22 1.48 23.69
CA ALA A 635 1.65 1.66 23.85
C ALA A 635 2.31 0.44 24.50
N GLY A 636 3.42 -0.01 23.92
CA GLY A 636 4.19 -1.14 24.44
C GLY A 636 3.59 -2.52 24.13
N GLU A 637 2.45 -2.59 23.42
CA GLU A 637 1.89 -3.83 22.88
C GLU A 637 1.70 -4.94 23.97
N PRO A 638 1.16 -4.63 25.17
CA PRO A 638 1.10 -5.60 26.24
C PRO A 638 0.24 -6.81 25.88
N ALA A 639 0.54 -7.98 26.48
CA ALA A 639 -0.18 -9.23 26.20
C ALA A 639 -1.71 -9.15 26.40
N ASN A 640 -2.20 -8.25 27.26
CA ASN A 640 -3.63 -8.02 27.50
C ASN A 640 -4.21 -6.84 26.70
N SER A 641 -3.52 -6.38 25.66
CA SER A 641 -3.98 -5.28 24.80
C SER A 641 -5.32 -5.60 24.12
N THR A 642 -6.21 -4.62 24.05
CA THR A 642 -7.46 -4.71 23.27
C THR A 642 -7.17 -4.95 21.78
N ARG A 643 -6.03 -4.51 21.26
CA ARG A 643 -5.58 -4.79 19.89
C ARG A 643 -5.66 -6.28 19.54
N TRP A 644 -5.30 -7.16 20.47
CA TRP A 644 -5.27 -8.61 20.27
C TRP A 644 -6.64 -9.27 20.29
N THR A 645 -7.71 -8.49 20.45
CA THR A 645 -9.10 -8.95 20.31
C THR A 645 -9.64 -8.76 18.89
N TYR A 646 -9.02 -7.92 18.07
CA TYR A 646 -9.41 -7.73 16.67
C TYR A 646 -8.92 -8.88 15.80
N TYR A 647 -9.81 -9.42 14.98
CA TYR A 647 -9.58 -10.59 14.13
C TYR A 647 -8.31 -10.43 13.31
N ARG A 648 -8.15 -9.31 12.60
CA ARG A 648 -6.99 -9.04 11.74
C ARG A 648 -5.66 -8.98 12.50
N LYS A 649 -5.68 -8.74 13.82
CA LYS A 649 -4.48 -8.48 14.64
C LYS A 649 -4.10 -9.68 15.50
N ARG A 650 -5.05 -10.59 15.74
CA ARG A 650 -4.90 -11.78 16.58
C ARG A 650 -4.50 -13.00 15.75
N THR A 651 -4.03 -14.06 16.41
CA THR A 651 -3.51 -15.28 15.75
C THR A 651 -4.52 -15.94 14.82
N GLU A 652 -5.80 -15.92 15.18
CA GLU A 652 -6.84 -16.52 14.35
C GLU A 652 -7.04 -15.80 13.00
N GLY A 653 -6.66 -14.52 12.88
CA GLY A 653 -6.70 -13.80 11.60
C GLY A 653 -5.45 -13.95 10.73
N GLN A 654 -4.47 -14.76 11.14
CA GLN A 654 -3.23 -14.99 10.40
C GLN A 654 -3.23 -16.37 9.74
N ASN A 655 -2.32 -16.61 8.78
CA ASN A 655 -2.15 -17.91 8.11
C ASN A 655 -1.27 -18.85 8.93
N THR A 656 -1.66 -19.12 10.18
CA THR A 656 -0.87 -19.90 11.15
C THR A 656 -1.70 -20.94 11.92
N ILE A 657 -1.10 -21.55 12.93
CA ILE A 657 -1.73 -22.52 13.85
C ILE A 657 -2.36 -21.79 15.04
N VAL A 658 -3.59 -22.15 15.38
CA VAL A 658 -4.25 -21.75 16.63
C VAL A 658 -4.38 -22.99 17.52
N LEU A 659 -3.95 -22.88 18.78
CA LEU A 659 -4.14 -23.91 19.80
C LEU A 659 -5.17 -23.47 20.83
N GLY A 660 -6.17 -24.32 21.10
CA GLY A 660 -7.15 -24.09 22.17
C GLY A 660 -7.94 -22.78 22.03
N GLU A 661 -8.12 -22.28 20.79
CA GLU A 661 -8.74 -20.97 20.48
C GLU A 661 -8.02 -19.76 21.11
N ALA A 662 -6.77 -19.95 21.56
CA ALA A 662 -5.95 -18.93 22.20
C ALA A 662 -5.04 -18.20 21.20
N ASN A 663 -4.67 -16.97 21.54
CA ASN A 663 -3.64 -16.23 20.82
C ASN A 663 -2.25 -16.76 21.16
N GLN A 664 -1.32 -16.59 20.24
CA GLN A 664 0.10 -16.75 20.49
C GLN A 664 0.59 -15.79 21.60
N ASN A 665 1.62 -16.21 22.32
CA ASN A 665 2.20 -15.49 23.44
C ASN A 665 3.04 -14.30 22.95
N VAL A 666 2.56 -13.09 23.24
CA VAL A 666 3.16 -11.81 22.83
C VAL A 666 4.58 -11.61 23.35
N ASP A 667 4.82 -11.96 24.62
CA ASP A 667 6.07 -11.65 25.32
C ASP A 667 7.13 -12.76 25.16
N ASN A 668 6.69 -14.02 25.02
CA ASN A 668 7.59 -15.18 25.02
C ASN A 668 7.94 -15.72 23.64
N ALA A 669 7.26 -15.30 22.57
CA ALA A 669 7.56 -15.76 21.22
C ALA A 669 9.02 -15.45 20.85
N GLN A 670 9.82 -16.51 20.73
CA GLN A 670 11.22 -16.51 20.34
C GLN A 670 11.45 -17.73 19.43
N PRO A 671 10.87 -17.73 18.22
CA PRO A 671 10.99 -18.87 17.32
C PRO A 671 12.43 -19.03 16.83
N THR A 672 12.83 -20.27 16.57
CA THR A 672 14.09 -20.55 15.86
C THR A 672 13.77 -20.87 14.41
N VAL A 673 14.62 -20.43 13.49
CA VAL A 673 14.41 -20.60 12.05
C VAL A 673 15.67 -21.16 11.40
N LYS A 674 15.49 -22.21 10.61
CA LYS A 674 16.48 -22.78 9.69
C LYS A 674 16.01 -22.50 8.27
N PHE A 675 16.87 -21.91 7.45
CA PHE A 675 16.61 -21.66 6.03
C PHE A 675 17.77 -22.21 5.18
N GLU A 676 17.44 -22.94 4.12
CA GLU A 676 18.40 -23.37 3.10
C GLU A 676 17.79 -23.18 1.69
N SER A 677 18.64 -22.91 0.70
CA SER A 677 18.27 -22.77 -0.70
C SER A 677 19.36 -23.35 -1.58
N THR A 678 18.98 -23.88 -2.75
CA THR A 678 19.89 -24.29 -3.82
C THR A 678 20.66 -23.10 -4.45
N GLY A 679 20.33 -21.87 -4.08
CA GLY A 679 21.17 -20.68 -4.31
C GLY A 679 21.07 -20.08 -5.71
N GLU A 680 20.01 -20.38 -6.45
CA GLU A 680 19.78 -19.83 -7.78
C GLU A 680 19.62 -18.31 -7.76
N LYS A 681 20.03 -17.72 -8.88
CA LYS A 681 19.94 -16.29 -9.15
C LYS A 681 19.25 -16.10 -10.49
N GLN A 682 18.48 -15.03 -10.62
CA GLN A 682 18.03 -14.61 -11.94
C GLN A 682 19.24 -14.13 -12.74
N GLY A 683 19.43 -14.71 -13.92
CA GLY A 683 20.46 -14.28 -14.86
C GLY A 683 20.07 -13.02 -15.63
N SER A 684 20.82 -12.69 -16.69
CA SER A 684 20.47 -11.59 -17.58
C SER A 684 19.14 -11.83 -18.32
N ASN A 685 18.86 -13.07 -18.74
CA ASN A 685 17.62 -13.41 -19.43
C ASN A 685 16.40 -13.26 -18.48
N PRO A 686 15.35 -12.50 -18.86
CA PRO A 686 14.08 -12.46 -18.16
C PRO A 686 13.38 -13.83 -18.09
N THR A 687 13.63 -14.72 -19.05
CA THR A 687 13.16 -16.10 -18.98
C THR A 687 14.13 -16.93 -18.13
N LEU A 688 13.63 -17.55 -17.08
CA LEU A 688 14.38 -18.49 -16.22
C LEU A 688 13.72 -19.86 -16.25
N THR A 689 14.50 -20.89 -16.58
CA THR A 689 14.11 -22.30 -16.39
C THR A 689 14.91 -22.86 -15.24
N LEU A 690 14.20 -23.35 -14.22
CA LEU A 690 14.82 -23.96 -13.04
C LEU A 690 15.00 -25.46 -13.24
N ASP A 691 16.06 -26.00 -12.64
CA ASP A 691 16.24 -27.45 -12.53
C ASP A 691 15.09 -28.05 -11.71
N PRO A 692 14.59 -29.27 -12.05
CA PRO A 692 13.57 -29.93 -11.23
C PRO A 692 13.92 -30.07 -9.74
N GLY A 693 15.21 -30.20 -9.41
CA GLY A 693 15.74 -30.23 -8.04
C GLY A 693 15.90 -28.86 -7.39
N SER A 694 15.60 -27.75 -8.09
CA SER A 694 15.64 -26.41 -7.52
C SER A 694 14.66 -26.28 -6.35
N THR A 695 15.17 -25.88 -5.19
CA THR A 695 14.39 -25.81 -3.95
C THR A 695 14.89 -24.71 -3.03
N ALA A 696 13.96 -24.17 -2.26
CA ALA A 696 14.27 -23.42 -1.06
C ALA A 696 13.28 -23.87 0.02
N TYR A 697 13.74 -23.96 1.26
CA TYR A 697 12.88 -24.30 2.37
C TYR A 697 13.24 -23.55 3.63
N VAL A 698 12.23 -23.41 4.48
CA VAL A 698 12.33 -22.86 5.82
C VAL A 698 11.70 -23.84 6.79
N VAL A 699 12.33 -24.05 7.94
CA VAL A 699 11.76 -24.77 9.10
C VAL A 699 11.84 -23.83 10.29
N THR A 700 10.75 -23.72 11.02
CA THR A 700 10.71 -23.00 12.29
C THR A 700 10.22 -23.88 13.43
N ASP A 701 10.85 -23.72 14.59
CA ASP A 701 10.27 -24.10 15.86
C ASP A 701 9.64 -22.87 16.49
N MET A 702 8.31 -22.85 16.52
CA MET A 702 7.48 -21.78 17.05
C MET A 702 6.85 -22.13 18.40
N SER A 703 7.33 -23.18 19.07
CA SER A 703 6.79 -23.67 20.35
C SER A 703 6.74 -22.58 21.43
N THR A 704 7.71 -21.65 21.43
CA THR A 704 7.77 -20.54 22.38
C THR A 704 6.65 -19.52 22.22
N ALA A 705 5.95 -19.53 21.09
CA ALA A 705 4.76 -18.71 20.87
C ALA A 705 3.48 -19.34 21.46
N TYR A 706 3.54 -20.54 22.05
CA TYR A 706 2.38 -21.25 22.61
C TYR A 706 2.61 -21.62 24.07
N ASP A 707 1.55 -21.52 24.88
CA ASP A 707 1.60 -21.88 26.30
C ASP A 707 1.36 -23.38 26.51
N GLY A 708 1.51 -23.83 27.76
CA GLY A 708 1.12 -25.19 28.17
C GLY A 708 2.10 -26.30 27.81
N GLY A 709 3.28 -25.97 27.27
CA GLY A 709 4.30 -26.94 26.90
C GLY A 709 4.03 -27.63 25.55
N ALA A 710 3.18 -27.04 24.71
CA ALA A 710 2.96 -27.50 23.35
C ALA A 710 4.27 -27.41 22.54
N THR A 711 4.49 -28.37 21.65
CA THR A 711 5.55 -28.28 20.64
C THR A 711 4.91 -28.01 19.28
N VAL A 712 5.39 -26.99 18.59
CA VAL A 712 4.79 -26.56 17.32
C VAL A 712 5.92 -26.20 16.36
N LYS A 713 6.14 -27.05 15.37
CA LYS A 713 7.11 -26.82 14.29
C LYS A 713 6.37 -26.70 12.97
N ARG A 714 6.85 -25.81 12.11
CA ARG A 714 6.34 -25.60 10.75
C ARG A 714 7.50 -25.61 9.75
N GLY A 715 7.32 -26.31 8.65
CA GLY A 715 8.21 -26.25 7.48
C GLY A 715 7.45 -25.80 6.25
N VAL A 716 8.10 -24.97 5.42
CA VAL A 716 7.62 -24.64 4.07
C VAL A 716 8.72 -24.91 3.06
N ARG A 717 8.40 -25.62 1.97
CA ARG A 717 9.36 -26.03 0.93
C ARG A 717 8.80 -25.80 -0.46
N LEU A 718 9.59 -25.18 -1.33
CA LEU A 718 9.37 -25.18 -2.78
C LEU A 718 10.04 -26.40 -3.41
N PHE A 719 9.39 -27.10 -4.33
CA PHE A 719 9.99 -28.25 -5.01
C PHE A 719 9.43 -28.44 -6.43
N ASN A 720 9.94 -29.43 -7.16
CA ASN A 720 9.61 -29.71 -8.56
C ASN A 720 9.81 -28.48 -9.46
N GLY A 721 11.03 -27.95 -9.46
CA GLY A 721 11.35 -26.68 -10.15
C GLY A 721 10.62 -25.48 -9.55
N ARG A 722 10.37 -25.51 -8.24
CA ARG A 722 9.63 -24.50 -7.46
C ARG A 722 8.19 -24.27 -7.93
N LYS A 723 7.56 -25.29 -8.53
CA LYS A 723 6.18 -25.27 -9.02
C LYS A 723 5.17 -25.85 -8.04
N GLN A 724 5.64 -26.48 -6.97
CA GLN A 724 4.81 -26.99 -5.88
C GLN A 724 5.33 -26.46 -4.55
N VAL A 725 4.42 -26.31 -3.59
CA VAL A 725 4.72 -25.87 -2.23
C VAL A 725 4.20 -26.88 -1.24
N LEU A 726 5.07 -27.39 -0.37
CA LEU A 726 4.69 -28.20 0.79
C LEU A 726 4.73 -27.33 2.05
N ILE A 727 3.62 -27.28 2.79
CA ILE A 727 3.60 -26.84 4.18
C ILE A 727 3.42 -28.07 5.06
N GLN A 728 4.32 -28.27 6.02
CA GLN A 728 4.23 -29.34 7.00
C GLN A 728 4.26 -28.78 8.41
N ASP A 729 3.33 -29.22 9.25
CA ASP A 729 3.28 -28.88 10.66
C ASP A 729 3.45 -30.15 11.50
N GLU A 730 4.30 -30.10 12.52
CA GLU A 730 4.47 -31.15 13.53
C GLU A 730 4.10 -30.57 14.89
N ILE A 731 3.01 -31.07 15.47
CA ILE A 731 2.35 -30.44 16.62
C ILE A 731 2.12 -31.50 17.70
N ASP A 732 2.62 -31.26 18.91
CA ASP A 732 2.07 -31.81 20.15
C ASP A 732 1.31 -30.68 20.86
N SER A 733 -0.02 -30.74 20.84
CA SER A 733 -0.83 -29.63 21.33
C SER A 733 -0.95 -29.56 22.86
N ALA A 734 -0.34 -30.50 23.59
CA ALA A 734 -0.38 -30.56 25.05
C ALA A 734 -1.82 -30.48 25.63
N GLY A 735 -2.78 -31.15 24.99
CA GLY A 735 -4.17 -31.20 25.43
C GLY A 735 -5.09 -30.11 24.86
N GLN A 736 -4.60 -29.28 23.94
CA GLN A 736 -5.36 -28.20 23.30
C GLN A 736 -5.88 -28.63 21.91
N SER A 737 -7.06 -28.17 21.50
CA SER A 737 -7.53 -28.34 20.11
C SER A 737 -6.61 -27.61 19.13
N ILE A 738 -6.57 -28.05 17.87
CA ILE A 738 -5.71 -27.47 16.83
C ILE A 738 -6.58 -26.94 15.70
N LEU A 739 -6.30 -25.72 15.25
CA LEU A 739 -6.79 -25.18 13.98
C LEU A 739 -5.60 -24.77 13.12
N TRP A 740 -5.44 -25.43 11.97
CA TRP A 740 -4.61 -24.94 10.88
C TRP A 740 -5.45 -23.99 10.02
N ARG A 741 -4.92 -22.81 9.66
CA ARG A 741 -5.70 -21.78 8.93
C ARG A 741 -4.92 -21.15 7.79
N ALA A 742 -5.63 -20.81 6.71
CA ALA A 742 -5.12 -19.97 5.62
C ALA A 742 -6.25 -19.16 4.94
N HIS A 743 -6.03 -17.87 4.69
CA HIS A 743 -6.99 -16.92 4.16
C HIS A 743 -6.84 -16.77 2.64
N THR A 744 -7.95 -16.89 1.91
CA THR A 744 -7.98 -16.82 0.45
C THR A 744 -9.20 -16.07 -0.07
N ASN A 745 -9.06 -15.38 -1.19
CA ASN A 745 -10.20 -14.80 -1.93
C ASN A 745 -10.72 -15.76 -3.02
N ALA A 746 -10.11 -16.94 -3.16
CA ALA A 746 -10.53 -17.92 -4.14
C ALA A 746 -11.90 -18.51 -3.79
N THR A 747 -12.64 -18.91 -4.82
CA THR A 747 -13.81 -19.77 -4.63
C THR A 747 -13.33 -21.17 -4.28
N VAL A 748 -13.85 -21.73 -3.18
CA VAL A 748 -13.43 -23.03 -2.68
C VAL A 748 -14.55 -24.04 -2.90
N ASP A 749 -14.25 -25.13 -3.60
CA ASP A 749 -15.16 -26.27 -3.74
C ASP A 749 -14.82 -27.34 -2.69
N PRO A 750 -15.71 -27.58 -1.71
CA PRO A 750 -15.49 -28.57 -0.67
C PRO A 750 -15.56 -30.03 -1.16
N SER A 751 -16.00 -30.27 -2.40
CA SER A 751 -16.23 -31.60 -2.96
C SER A 751 -15.06 -32.17 -3.78
N GLY A 752 -14.01 -31.38 -4.04
CA GLY A 752 -12.82 -31.80 -4.79
C GLY A 752 -11.80 -32.61 -3.96
N THR A 753 -11.47 -33.81 -4.44
CA THR A 753 -10.42 -34.75 -3.95
C THR A 753 -9.02 -34.16 -4.17
N THR A 754 -8.09 -34.01 -3.22
CA THR A 754 -7.65 -34.91 -2.14
C THR A 754 -7.52 -34.18 -0.80
N ALA A 755 -8.43 -34.51 0.11
CA ALA A 755 -8.25 -34.33 1.55
C ALA A 755 -8.44 -35.71 2.19
N THR A 756 -7.35 -36.38 2.58
CA THR A 756 -7.39 -37.38 3.65
C THR A 756 -6.97 -36.74 4.97
N PRO A 757 -7.77 -35.80 5.49
CA PRO A 757 -8.05 -35.79 6.92
C PRO A 757 -9.55 -35.90 7.12
N GLN A 758 -9.97 -36.85 7.95
CA GLN A 758 -11.22 -36.69 8.69
C GLN A 758 -11.12 -35.36 9.46
N GLY A 759 -11.76 -34.27 9.03
CA GLY A 759 -11.81 -33.01 9.80
C GLY A 759 -11.56 -31.67 9.08
N ALA A 760 -11.31 -31.62 7.76
CA ALA A 760 -11.24 -30.34 7.06
C ALA A 760 -12.63 -29.68 6.96
N SER A 761 -12.73 -28.39 7.29
CA SER A 761 -13.98 -27.62 7.18
C SER A 761 -13.73 -26.24 6.60
N PHE A 762 -14.72 -25.73 5.86
CA PHE A 762 -14.67 -24.42 5.23
C PHE A 762 -15.70 -23.54 5.94
N THR A 763 -15.26 -22.45 6.56
CA THR A 763 -16.17 -21.53 7.23
C THR A 763 -15.79 -20.08 6.94
N ALA A 764 -16.80 -19.24 6.75
CA ALA A 764 -16.61 -17.80 6.88
C ALA A 764 -16.37 -17.46 8.37
N PRO A 765 -15.41 -16.57 8.70
CA PRO A 765 -15.12 -16.22 10.08
C PRO A 765 -16.34 -15.54 10.73
N LYS A 766 -16.62 -15.89 11.98
CA LYS A 766 -17.69 -15.25 12.77
C LYS A 766 -17.10 -14.03 13.46
N LEU A 767 -17.39 -12.84 12.93
CA LEU A 767 -16.88 -11.59 13.46
C LEU A 767 -17.57 -11.21 14.79
N HIS A 768 -16.82 -10.61 15.71
CA HIS A 768 -17.40 -9.88 16.83
C HIS A 768 -18.03 -8.57 16.31
N THR A 769 -19.12 -8.11 16.91
CA THR A 769 -19.96 -7.01 16.40
C THR A 769 -19.28 -5.62 16.36
N THR A 770 -18.04 -5.51 16.82
CA THR A 770 -17.23 -4.27 16.84
C THR A 770 -15.97 -4.38 15.97
N ASP A 771 -15.80 -5.46 15.23
CA ASP A 771 -14.62 -5.71 14.40
C ASP A 771 -14.89 -5.38 12.92
N GLN A 772 -13.82 -5.03 12.21
CA GLN A 772 -13.91 -4.69 10.79
C GLN A 772 -14.24 -5.93 9.95
N GLU A 773 -15.20 -5.79 9.04
CA GLU A 773 -15.57 -6.87 8.13
C GLU A 773 -14.45 -7.24 7.14
N ASN A 774 -14.38 -8.53 6.79
CA ASN A 774 -13.45 -9.09 5.80
C ASN A 774 -14.24 -9.64 4.60
N PRO A 775 -14.93 -8.78 3.82
CA PRO A 775 -15.77 -9.24 2.72
C PRO A 775 -14.92 -9.93 1.64
N GLY A 776 -15.44 -11.03 1.10
CA GLY A 776 -14.78 -11.78 0.02
C GLY A 776 -13.64 -12.70 0.48
N VAL A 777 -13.33 -12.75 1.77
CA VAL A 777 -12.30 -13.64 2.33
C VAL A 777 -12.94 -14.96 2.79
N THR A 778 -12.35 -16.07 2.34
CA THR A 778 -12.63 -17.42 2.79
C THR A 778 -11.45 -17.94 3.62
N VAL A 779 -11.73 -18.69 4.68
CA VAL A 779 -10.68 -19.33 5.49
C VAL A 779 -10.71 -20.83 5.24
N LEU A 780 -9.58 -21.37 4.78
CA LEU A 780 -9.33 -22.81 4.76
C LEU A 780 -8.94 -23.25 6.17
N MET A 781 -9.59 -24.29 6.69
CA MET A 781 -9.29 -24.79 8.03
C MET A 781 -9.19 -26.31 8.10
N ILE A 782 -8.21 -26.78 8.87
CA ILE A 782 -8.14 -28.17 9.33
C ILE A 782 -8.29 -28.13 10.85
N ALA A 783 -9.40 -28.67 11.34
CA ALA A 783 -9.68 -28.75 12.77
C ALA A 783 -9.36 -30.15 13.29
N LEU A 784 -8.52 -30.23 14.31
CA LEU A 784 -8.10 -31.49 14.93
C LEU A 784 -8.31 -31.44 16.44
N GLU A 785 -8.66 -32.59 17.01
CA GLU A 785 -8.66 -32.79 18.45
C GLU A 785 -7.24 -32.70 19.02
N ALA A 786 -7.15 -32.52 20.34
CA ALA A 786 -5.86 -32.49 21.02
C ALA A 786 -5.04 -33.77 20.81
N GLY A 787 -3.71 -33.61 20.72
CA GLY A 787 -2.79 -34.72 20.57
C GLY A 787 -1.57 -34.37 19.72
N GLN A 788 -0.89 -35.42 19.26
CA GLN A 788 0.24 -35.35 18.35
C GLN A 788 -0.21 -35.54 16.92
N HIS A 789 0.07 -34.57 16.05
CA HIS A 789 -0.34 -34.59 14.66
C HIS A 789 0.79 -34.11 13.75
N THR A 790 0.89 -34.74 12.57
CA THR A 790 1.64 -34.21 11.44
C THR A 790 0.64 -33.83 10.35
N ILE A 791 0.63 -32.56 9.97
CA ILE A 791 -0.24 -32.02 8.92
C ILE A 791 0.63 -31.74 7.72
N GLN A 792 0.29 -32.27 6.55
CA GLN A 792 0.93 -31.93 5.28
C GLN A 792 -0.10 -31.32 4.33
N VAL A 793 0.12 -30.09 3.92
CA VAL A 793 -0.70 -29.36 2.95
C VAL A 793 0.16 -29.10 1.72
N LEU A 794 -0.25 -29.69 0.60
CA LEU A 794 0.46 -29.58 -0.66
C LEU A 794 -0.31 -28.69 -1.63
N PHE A 795 0.30 -27.58 -2.03
CA PHE A 795 -0.19 -26.73 -3.11
C PHE A 795 0.49 -27.15 -4.42
N ALA A 796 -0.32 -27.59 -5.38
CA ALA A 796 0.12 -27.99 -6.71
C ALA A 796 -0.72 -27.30 -7.78
N PRO A 797 -0.35 -26.06 -8.16
CA PRO A 797 -1.01 -25.36 -9.25
C PRO A 797 -0.94 -26.17 -10.57
N GLU A 798 -2.02 -26.12 -11.35
CA GLU A 798 -2.09 -26.78 -12.66
C GLU A 798 -1.43 -25.90 -13.73
N TRP A 799 -0.13 -26.11 -13.93
CA TRP A 799 0.65 -25.32 -14.89
C TRP A 799 0.33 -25.68 -16.34
N SER A 800 0.19 -24.66 -17.18
CA SER A 800 -0.14 -24.81 -18.62
C SER A 800 0.93 -25.54 -19.45
N ASP A 801 2.15 -25.65 -18.92
CA ASP A 801 3.27 -26.34 -19.57
C ASP A 801 3.27 -27.86 -19.37
N GLY A 802 2.21 -28.40 -18.74
CA GLY A 802 2.07 -29.84 -18.50
C GLY A 802 2.96 -30.37 -17.38
N SER A 803 3.46 -29.50 -16.49
CA SER A 803 4.18 -29.90 -15.29
C SER A 803 3.37 -30.94 -14.52
N LYS A 804 3.99 -32.10 -14.28
CA LYS A 804 3.35 -33.19 -13.57
C LYS A 804 3.42 -32.93 -12.07
N PHE A 805 2.32 -33.23 -11.39
CA PHE A 805 2.28 -33.33 -9.95
C PHE A 805 3.33 -34.34 -9.45
N ASP A 806 4.13 -33.92 -8.48
CA ASP A 806 5.02 -34.78 -7.72
C ASP A 806 4.54 -34.87 -6.27
N ALA A 807 4.49 -36.10 -5.75
CA ALA A 807 4.03 -36.39 -4.39
C ALA A 807 5.26 -36.50 -3.48
N PRO A 808 5.52 -35.52 -2.61
CA PRO A 808 6.73 -35.51 -1.79
C PRO A 808 6.65 -36.62 -0.72
N PRO A 809 7.77 -37.28 -0.36
CA PRO A 809 7.81 -38.21 0.76
C PRO A 809 7.50 -37.49 2.08
N SER A 810 6.99 -38.22 3.08
CA SER A 810 6.84 -37.68 4.44
C SER A 810 8.17 -37.74 5.19
N VAL A 811 8.79 -36.59 5.44
CA VAL A 811 10.06 -36.49 6.18
C VAL A 811 9.89 -35.61 7.40
N PRO A 812 10.34 -36.03 8.61
CA PRO A 812 10.29 -35.20 9.79
C PRO A 812 11.03 -33.86 9.60
N LEU A 813 10.49 -32.76 10.14
CA LEU A 813 11.01 -31.39 9.97
C LEU A 813 12.48 -31.26 10.38
N ASP A 814 12.89 -31.95 11.44
CA ASP A 814 14.28 -31.95 11.92
C ASP A 814 15.27 -32.59 10.91
N ASN A 815 14.75 -33.39 9.96
CA ASN A 815 15.52 -34.06 8.92
C ASN A 815 15.40 -33.38 7.55
N TRP A 816 14.76 -32.20 7.47
CA TRP A 816 14.69 -31.47 6.20
C TRP A 816 16.07 -30.97 5.77
N THR A 817 16.43 -31.33 4.54
CA THR A 817 17.62 -30.92 3.79
C THR A 817 17.23 -30.53 2.36
N LEU A 818 18.14 -29.95 1.58
CA LEU A 818 17.91 -29.66 0.17
C LEU A 818 17.49 -30.89 -0.66
N ASP A 819 17.84 -32.11 -0.24
CA ASP A 819 17.56 -33.35 -0.98
C ASP A 819 16.54 -34.28 -0.29
N SER A 820 15.85 -33.79 0.74
CA SER A 820 14.96 -34.61 1.58
C SER A 820 13.61 -34.99 0.92
N HIS A 821 13.13 -34.18 -0.03
CA HIS A 821 11.91 -34.40 -0.83
C HIS A 821 12.27 -34.14 -2.28
#